data_AF-A0A942AHN7-F1
#
_entry.id   AF-A0A942AHN7-F1
#
_cell.length_a   1.000
_cell.length_b   1.000
_cell.length_c   1.000
_cell.angle_alpha   90.00
_cell.angle_beta   90.00
_cell.angle_gamma   90.00
#
_symmetry.space_group_name_H-M   'P 1'
#
loop_
_entity.id
_entity.type
_entity.pdbx_description
1 polymer ?
#
loop_
_entity_poly.entity_id
_entity_poly.type
_entity_poly.pdbx_seq_one_letter_code
_entity_poly.pdbx_strand_id
1 'polypeptide(L)'
;MKKGIWIIVAALLSLGAIIGANALVSTTNVNTMKKKLSTEEQIKIAPKAAVDSATVALKKALSQQNAPAVIAALVKQSAAQLLIDRDSLPTIIDKTTALADRSENPVEQSLLRLLTAQMYNLYLDRNYQIRWRDEIDDFSLPVESWSKNMFTEKIDTLLAQATAPAEALQNTPVESYREALSIGTDSLFRPTLYDFVLNEAIEIYEGMDEYNGIQPLVRQKLLSPAKEFTAAVSSGKTVKDNRILQLYADALKFHAADELSAPFMMWDLNRLEYLGENIYFYDESSAYYDYIGQLKTILDAYRAKPYSVEIATVLVSKLRESGKYDDAKQALDICDRWIKDFPKYRRINALKNQRNGLTGKEASFNLPNVSYPGQTDSVELSFRNVDTLTVNIYRQPDTLSFYAREQYRPQQNDWDRSNCVYTHKYGLNRPLSLIPDKKKIAFPHLAPGYYVVEMLIDGKPGSSTVNHTVSGIKTIVRSAGEKSLELLAVDAQTGKPIQNADVTVYTAKNRSYEQVKEISRLKTDKNGLCIIDTNDTRYYAFAQISTPTDGYSPLADLSYTGYWDRYDKEKKTALFSDRSLYRPGQTVYFSGIQYVNNTEESRVIPREKCTVRFIDPSSRTLSTLEVTTDEYGQFNGSFVVPQGNMFGNYTIQVDGSWANALSISVAEYKLPMFKVEFDPVKEGTSFGKPLTIKGSAVSYSGVPQDGAEVEYTISRRTNPFFRLYLPHEQIASGSSVVDKAGNFAITFTPKRESSEENINKEQAYIYTVTATITAPTGETVEQSVSVQVGDSPYFISISAPQYIDKYKSAGQIKAEIHTLNGQTVQRACRLVFYSLYDSDEESLDSLKIKMQVGEVLIAADGKAVYPDFTKWQSGPYRIVAFSDDETGRIIRNETNFVLYSDKDKRPPRFAGLWLPRTELTTEAGETVKIPIGSSFKNAYVFYSVYTPDSLIETKMIKLDNRCKTIDFKFDDSFGGLATISLLTIKEGEMTTAQATIRTAAPDKKLDIKTSSFRDKLLPGSLENWTFSITDTKGNPVSARFMTEMFDASMQAIRTHRWNFNVPAPIPSLRISTTPRTEYTHNYSIRIYDFAESSYCPIESSTEFLNFGLLWYGKARPL
;
A
#
# COMPACT_ATOMS: atom_id res chain seq x y z
N MET A 1 14.46 54.15 31.89
CA MET A 1 15.66 54.40 32.73
C MET A 1 15.78 53.21 33.68
N LYS A 2 16.66 52.22 33.45
CA LYS A 2 18.11 52.11 33.73
C LYS A 2 18.45 51.48 35.11
N LYS A 3 18.95 50.21 35.03
CA LYS A 3 19.94 49.49 35.88
C LYS A 3 19.51 48.68 37.14
N GLY A 4 20.25 47.57 37.34
CA GLY A 4 20.22 46.58 38.44
C GLY A 4 19.48 45.30 38.00
N ILE A 5 20.06 44.10 37.80
CA ILE A 5 21.29 43.44 38.28
C ILE A 5 21.37 43.36 39.82
N TRP A 6 20.84 42.27 40.38
CA TRP A 6 21.55 41.21 41.13
C TRP A 6 20.57 40.07 41.48
N ILE A 7 21.05 38.94 42.03
CA ILE A 7 20.30 37.70 42.37
C ILE A 7 20.03 36.76 41.18
N ILE A 8 21.10 36.18 40.62
CA ILE A 8 21.07 34.85 39.97
C ILE A 8 22.17 33.98 40.63
N VAL A 9 21.94 33.60 41.89
CA VAL A 9 22.78 32.65 42.64
C VAL A 9 21.94 31.59 43.39
N ALA A 10 20.62 31.81 43.55
CA ALA A 10 19.74 30.90 44.28
C ALA A 10 19.00 29.85 43.42
N ALA A 11 19.05 29.94 42.09
CA ALA A 11 18.25 29.08 41.19
C ALA A 11 18.98 27.82 40.67
N LEU A 12 20.28 27.68 40.94
CA LEU A 12 21.11 26.55 40.45
C LEU A 12 21.26 25.38 41.44
N LEU A 13 20.53 25.40 42.57
CA LEU A 13 20.60 24.39 43.62
C LEU A 13 19.28 23.68 43.94
N SER A 14 18.21 23.90 43.15
CA SER A 14 16.88 23.28 43.35
C SER A 14 16.44 22.30 42.25
N LEU A 15 17.25 22.07 41.21
CA LEU A 15 17.07 20.99 40.22
C LEU A 15 17.85 19.71 40.57
N GLY A 16 18.30 19.60 41.82
CA GLY A 16 18.97 18.43 42.41
C GLY A 16 18.05 17.58 43.29
N ALA A 17 16.77 17.44 42.92
CA ALA A 17 15.80 16.55 43.56
C ALA A 17 14.76 16.07 42.54
N ILE A 18 14.14 14.91 42.78
CA ILE A 18 13.13 14.26 41.89
C ILE A 18 13.73 13.57 40.62
N ILE A 19 14.86 12.87 40.77
CA ILE A 19 15.04 11.55 40.13
C ILE A 19 15.68 10.64 41.19
N GLY A 20 14.85 10.03 42.05
CA GLY A 20 15.36 9.34 43.23
C GLY A 20 14.32 8.58 44.05
N ALA A 21 13.60 7.64 43.43
CA ALA A 21 12.86 6.58 44.12
C ALA A 21 12.48 5.45 43.15
N ASN A 22 13.34 4.44 43.03
CA ASN A 22 13.04 3.00 42.84
C ASN A 22 14.26 2.22 42.31
N ALA A 23 15.26 2.03 43.17
CA ALA A 23 16.39 1.11 42.93
C ALA A 23 17.05 0.63 44.25
N LEU A 24 16.35 -0.24 44.97
CA LEU A 24 16.87 -1.20 45.96
C LEU A 24 16.00 -2.46 45.74
N VAL A 25 16.46 -3.71 45.57
CA VAL A 25 17.64 -4.48 46.02
C VAL A 25 18.05 -5.40 44.83
N SER A 26 19.28 -5.91 44.62
CA SER A 26 20.44 -6.18 45.49
C SER A 26 21.83 -5.87 44.87
N THR A 27 22.84 -6.02 45.72
CA THR A 27 24.30 -6.01 45.53
C THR A 27 24.88 -7.18 44.71
N THR A 28 25.85 -6.92 43.82
CA THR A 28 27.29 -7.26 44.04
C THR A 28 28.22 -6.68 42.95
N ASN A 29 29.49 -6.50 43.31
CA ASN A 29 30.63 -6.10 42.45
C ASN A 29 30.59 -4.73 41.76
N VAL A 30 30.77 -3.68 42.56
CA VAL A 30 31.44 -2.45 42.11
C VAL A 30 32.94 -2.72 42.01
N ASN A 31 33.48 -2.85 40.80
CA ASN A 31 34.89 -2.60 40.53
C ASN A 31 35.07 -1.99 39.12
N THR A 32 35.41 -0.70 39.10
CA THR A 32 36.08 0.03 38.00
C THR A 32 35.76 -0.34 36.55
N MET A 33 34.76 0.33 35.98
CA MET A 33 34.91 0.98 34.67
C MET A 33 34.09 2.27 34.60
N LYS A 34 34.77 3.43 34.68
CA LYS A 34 34.20 4.69 34.18
C LYS A 34 34.12 4.55 32.66
N LYS A 35 32.96 4.17 32.11
CA LYS A 35 32.74 4.13 30.67
C LYS A 35 32.87 5.57 30.14
N LYS A 36 34.01 5.85 29.50
CA LYS A 36 34.31 7.17 28.92
C LYS A 36 33.30 7.39 27.78
N LEU A 37 32.49 8.44 27.87
CA LEU A 37 31.50 8.79 26.83
C LEU A 37 32.17 8.80 25.46
N SER A 38 31.50 8.23 24.46
CA SER A 38 31.93 8.26 23.07
C SER A 38 32.01 9.70 22.55
N THR A 39 32.78 9.92 21.48
CA THR A 39 32.89 11.23 20.82
C THR A 39 31.53 11.75 20.38
N GLU A 40 30.65 10.86 19.90
CA GLU A 40 29.30 11.20 19.46
C GLU A 40 28.37 11.64 20.60
N GLU A 41 28.40 10.95 21.74
CA GLU A 41 27.65 11.36 22.94
C GLU A 41 28.12 12.74 23.44
N GLN A 42 29.43 13.00 23.40
CA GLN A 42 29.98 14.31 23.75
C GLN A 42 29.51 15.43 22.80
N ILE A 43 29.43 15.16 21.49
CA ILE A 43 28.90 16.10 20.49
C ILE A 43 27.41 16.38 20.75
N LYS A 44 26.61 15.35 21.03
CA LYS A 44 25.17 15.49 21.36
C LYS A 44 24.92 16.31 22.64
N ILE A 45 25.79 16.17 23.65
CA ILE A 45 25.66 16.91 24.93
C ILE A 45 26.07 18.38 24.81
N ALA A 46 27.07 18.70 23.98
CA ALA A 46 27.61 20.06 23.87
C ALA A 46 27.90 20.47 22.41
N PRO A 47 26.89 20.53 21.53
CA PRO A 47 27.09 20.70 20.08
C PRO A 47 27.78 22.04 19.74
N LYS A 48 27.48 23.12 20.46
CA LYS A 48 28.16 24.42 20.23
C LYS A 48 29.66 24.36 20.51
N ALA A 49 30.07 23.73 21.61
CA ALA A 49 31.49 23.52 21.91
C ALA A 49 32.15 22.56 20.90
N ALA A 50 31.39 21.59 20.36
CA ALA A 50 31.86 20.75 19.27
C ALA A 50 32.12 21.56 17.98
N VAL A 51 31.19 22.45 17.57
CA VAL A 51 31.38 23.39 16.44
C VAL A 51 32.62 24.27 16.64
N ASP A 52 32.79 24.88 17.82
CA ASP A 52 33.95 25.73 18.12
C ASP A 52 35.26 24.93 18.01
N SER A 53 35.32 23.73 18.62
CA SER A 53 36.50 22.85 18.55
C SER A 53 36.83 22.40 17.13
N ALA A 54 35.80 22.06 16.34
CA ALA A 54 35.95 21.61 14.96
C ALA A 54 36.38 22.75 14.04
N THR A 55 35.93 23.98 14.31
CA THR A 55 36.36 25.19 13.59
C THR A 55 37.86 25.45 13.75
N VAL A 56 38.39 25.27 14.96
CA VAL A 56 39.83 25.40 15.24
C VAL A 56 40.62 24.26 14.58
N ALA A 57 40.14 23.03 14.68
CA ALA A 57 40.76 21.87 14.04
C ALA A 57 40.84 22.02 12.51
N LEU A 58 39.74 22.43 11.86
CA LEU A 58 39.66 22.64 10.42
C LEU A 58 40.67 23.68 9.93
N LYS A 59 40.77 24.83 10.61
CA LYS A 59 41.75 25.88 10.26
C LYS A 59 43.20 25.36 10.34
N LYS A 60 43.52 24.56 11.36
CA LYS A 60 44.84 23.95 11.53
C LYS A 60 45.11 22.91 10.45
N ALA A 61 44.14 22.04 10.16
CA ALA A 61 44.28 21.00 9.14
C ALA A 61 44.56 21.59 7.75
N LEU A 62 43.82 22.65 7.38
CA LEU A 62 44.03 23.39 6.14
C LEU A 62 45.44 24.03 6.06
N SER A 63 45.92 24.65 7.15
CA SER A 63 47.28 25.22 7.16
C SER A 63 48.40 24.17 7.17
N GLN A 64 48.07 22.90 7.39
CA GLN A 64 49.00 21.76 7.37
C GLN A 64 48.84 20.89 6.12
N GLN A 65 47.91 21.22 5.21
CA GLN A 65 47.55 20.40 4.05
C GLN A 65 47.22 18.93 4.40
N ASN A 66 46.69 18.69 5.61
CA ASN A 66 46.32 17.34 6.09
C ASN A 66 44.87 17.03 5.72
N ALA A 67 44.67 16.45 4.54
CA ALA A 67 43.35 16.09 3.99
C ALA A 67 42.49 15.21 4.93
N PRO A 68 42.99 14.11 5.53
CA PRO A 68 42.25 13.37 6.56
C PRO A 68 41.74 14.26 7.70
N ALA A 69 42.58 15.15 8.26
CA ALA A 69 42.16 16.05 9.34
C ALA A 69 41.15 17.12 8.87
N VAL A 70 41.22 17.58 7.62
CA VAL A 70 40.25 18.52 7.04
C VAL A 70 38.86 17.88 7.01
N ILE A 71 38.76 16.67 6.44
CA ILE A 71 37.49 15.94 6.33
C ILE A 71 36.94 15.61 7.72
N ALA A 72 37.78 15.08 8.63
CA ALA A 72 37.38 14.76 10.00
C ALA A 72 36.79 15.97 10.76
N ALA A 73 37.45 17.13 10.64
CA ALA A 73 36.99 18.36 11.27
C ALA A 73 35.69 18.88 10.60
N LEU A 74 35.56 18.74 9.28
CA LEU A 74 34.38 19.20 8.54
C LEU A 74 33.14 18.35 8.85
N VAL A 75 33.24 17.01 8.86
CA VAL A 75 32.12 16.12 9.22
C VAL A 75 31.67 16.39 10.65
N LYS A 76 32.63 16.49 11.60
CA LYS A 76 32.33 16.84 13.00
C LYS A 76 31.63 18.20 13.14
N GLN A 77 32.10 19.21 12.41
CA GLN A 77 31.49 20.54 12.42
C GLN A 77 30.07 20.51 11.85
N SER A 78 29.86 19.81 10.74
CA SER A 78 28.58 19.68 10.04
C SER A 78 27.53 18.99 10.92
N ALA A 79 27.91 17.85 11.52
CA ALA A 79 27.06 17.13 12.46
C ALA A 79 26.70 17.98 13.69
N ALA A 80 27.68 18.67 14.29
CA ALA A 80 27.43 19.52 15.44
C ALA A 80 26.56 20.74 15.11
N GLN A 81 26.69 21.32 13.90
CA GLN A 81 25.88 22.45 13.45
C GLN A 81 24.41 22.03 13.22
N LEU A 82 24.16 20.88 12.58
CA LEU A 82 22.81 20.35 12.32
C LEU A 82 22.05 19.91 13.58
N LEU A 83 22.76 19.70 14.70
CA LEU A 83 22.17 19.50 16.03
C LEU A 83 21.72 20.81 16.70
N ILE A 84 22.23 21.96 16.25
CA ILE A 84 21.87 23.31 16.76
C ILE A 84 20.76 23.90 15.91
N ASP A 85 20.96 23.87 14.58
CA ASP A 85 20.08 24.49 13.59
C ASP A 85 20.00 23.58 12.36
N ARG A 86 18.79 23.23 11.94
CA ARG A 86 18.53 22.35 10.80
C ARG A 86 18.59 23.09 9.47
N ASP A 87 18.35 24.40 9.47
CA ASP A 87 18.31 25.23 8.28
C ASP A 87 19.74 25.63 7.82
N SER A 88 20.76 25.26 8.61
CA SER A 88 22.18 25.41 8.27
C SER A 88 22.68 24.47 7.14
N LEU A 89 21.90 23.47 6.69
CA LEU A 89 22.36 22.46 5.72
C LEU A 89 22.86 23.03 4.37
N PRO A 90 22.17 23.99 3.70
CA PRO A 90 22.69 24.65 2.50
C PRO A 90 24.05 25.32 2.73
N THR A 91 24.23 26.03 3.84
CA THR A 91 25.49 26.71 4.18
C THR A 91 26.65 25.72 4.38
N ILE A 92 26.35 24.52 4.89
CA ILE A 92 27.32 23.42 5.05
C ILE A 92 27.71 22.84 3.68
N ILE A 93 26.74 22.68 2.77
CA ILE A 93 26.95 22.21 1.39
C ILE A 93 27.83 23.19 0.62
N ASP A 94 27.54 24.49 0.65
CA ASP A 94 28.34 25.53 -0.01
C ASP A 94 29.79 25.52 0.49
N LYS A 95 29.97 25.39 1.81
CA LYS A 95 31.29 25.33 2.43
C LYS A 95 32.07 24.08 2.02
N THR A 96 31.42 22.92 1.96
CA THR A 96 32.06 21.65 1.56
C THR A 96 32.44 21.69 0.09
N THR A 97 31.57 22.23 -0.76
CA THR A 97 31.80 22.48 -2.19
C THR A 97 33.00 23.40 -2.39
N ALA A 98 33.04 24.56 -1.74
CA ALA A 98 34.15 25.52 -1.84
C ALA A 98 35.49 25.02 -1.26
N LEU A 99 35.48 23.99 -0.40
CA LEU A 99 36.70 23.29 0.03
C LEU A 99 37.16 22.29 -1.03
N ALA A 100 36.23 21.53 -1.64
CA ALA A 100 36.54 20.63 -2.75
C ALA A 100 37.13 21.40 -3.94
N ASP A 101 36.54 22.53 -4.33
CA ASP A 101 36.99 23.35 -5.46
C ASP A 101 38.39 23.97 -5.26
N ARG A 102 38.88 24.04 -4.01
CA ARG A 102 40.17 24.67 -3.65
C ARG A 102 41.27 23.69 -3.30
N SER A 103 40.96 22.42 -3.06
CA SER A 103 41.98 21.42 -2.80
C SER A 103 42.71 21.07 -4.09
N GLU A 104 44.04 20.97 -4.02
CA GLU A 104 44.88 20.45 -5.11
C GLU A 104 45.07 18.92 -5.00
N ASN A 105 44.54 18.29 -3.95
CA ASN A 105 44.64 16.86 -3.70
C ASN A 105 43.42 16.11 -4.27
N PRO A 106 43.58 15.28 -5.34
CA PRO A 106 42.44 14.62 -6.00
C PRO A 106 41.69 13.64 -5.08
N VAL A 107 42.34 13.08 -4.05
CA VAL A 107 41.71 12.20 -3.06
C VAL A 107 40.85 13.00 -2.08
N GLU A 108 41.33 14.18 -1.66
CA GLU A 108 40.55 15.09 -0.81
C GLU A 108 39.35 15.65 -1.57
N GLN A 109 39.54 16.07 -2.83
CA GLN A 109 38.45 16.47 -3.73
C GLN A 109 37.37 15.39 -3.82
N SER A 110 37.76 14.14 -4.10
CA SER A 110 36.85 12.99 -4.19
C SER A 110 35.99 12.83 -2.94
N LEU A 111 36.61 12.78 -1.75
CA LEU A 111 35.91 12.54 -0.50
C LEU A 111 35.01 13.72 -0.10
N LEU A 112 35.40 14.96 -0.40
CA LEU A 112 34.57 16.14 -0.18
C LEU A 112 33.37 16.18 -1.15
N ARG A 113 33.55 15.76 -2.41
CA ARG A 113 32.44 15.61 -3.38
C ARG A 113 31.45 14.52 -2.96
N LEU A 114 31.94 13.36 -2.49
CA LEU A 114 31.10 12.28 -1.94
C LEU A 114 30.32 12.75 -0.70
N LEU A 115 30.97 13.44 0.22
CA LEU A 115 30.30 14.02 1.40
C LEU A 115 29.23 15.05 1.01
N THR A 116 29.48 15.84 -0.04
CA THR A 116 28.50 16.80 -0.58
C THR A 116 27.30 16.07 -1.20
N ALA A 117 27.52 15.00 -1.96
CA ALA A 117 26.47 14.14 -2.51
C ALA A 117 25.58 13.54 -1.39
N GLN A 118 26.19 13.01 -0.33
CA GLN A 118 25.49 12.51 0.86
C GLN A 118 24.63 13.59 1.53
N MET A 119 25.10 14.84 1.61
CA MET A 119 24.35 15.96 2.19
C MET A 119 23.14 16.38 1.34
N TYR A 120 23.28 16.39 0.01
CA TYR A 120 22.15 16.63 -0.89
C TYR A 120 21.11 15.51 -0.81
N ASN A 121 21.53 14.24 -0.73
CA ASN A 121 20.61 13.11 -0.57
C ASN A 121 19.82 13.20 0.76
N LEU A 122 20.51 13.53 1.85
CA LEU A 122 19.90 13.79 3.17
C LEU A 122 18.91 14.96 3.14
N TYR A 123 19.14 15.98 2.31
CA TYR A 123 18.21 17.10 2.14
C TYR A 123 16.93 16.65 1.42
N LEU A 124 17.07 15.85 0.35
CA LEU A 124 15.94 15.32 -0.43
C LEU A 124 15.05 14.40 0.43
N ASP A 125 15.64 13.47 1.17
CA ASP A 125 14.92 12.50 2.00
C ASP A 125 14.12 13.13 3.15
N ARG A 126 14.61 14.26 3.70
CA ARG A 126 13.91 14.98 4.77
C ARG A 126 12.74 15.81 4.28
N ASN A 127 12.74 16.18 3.00
CA ASN A 127 11.77 17.08 2.41
C ASN A 127 10.92 16.33 1.38
N TYR A 128 10.09 15.39 1.86
CA TYR A 128 9.22 14.55 1.01
C TYR A 128 8.33 15.34 0.03
N GLN A 129 8.04 16.62 0.32
CA GLN A 129 7.32 17.52 -0.57
C GLN A 129 8.07 17.85 -1.87
N ILE A 130 9.42 17.76 -1.90
CA ILE A 130 10.23 17.92 -3.11
C ILE A 130 9.91 16.85 -4.15
N ARG A 131 9.55 15.64 -3.70
CA ARG A 131 9.11 14.52 -4.58
C ARG A 131 7.78 14.80 -5.31
N TRP A 132 7.07 15.89 -4.97
CA TRP A 132 5.79 16.31 -5.57
C TRP A 132 5.86 17.69 -6.27
N ARG A 133 7.07 18.21 -6.51
CA ARG A 133 7.30 19.41 -7.31
C ARG A 133 7.31 19.06 -8.80
N ASP A 134 6.84 19.99 -9.63
CA ASP A 134 6.99 19.91 -11.08
C ASP A 134 8.51 19.98 -11.42
N GLU A 135 8.96 19.27 -12.45
CA GLU A 135 10.38 19.23 -12.85
C GLU A 135 10.81 20.54 -13.52
N ILE A 136 11.95 21.09 -13.11
CA ILE A 136 12.56 22.32 -13.64
C ILE A 136 14.09 22.14 -13.73
N ASP A 137 14.75 22.86 -14.64
CA ASP A 137 16.20 22.75 -14.90
C ASP A 137 16.92 24.11 -14.73
N ASP A 138 16.69 24.83 -13.62
CA ASP A 138 17.33 26.12 -13.34
C ASP A 138 18.15 26.10 -12.03
N PHE A 139 19.41 25.68 -12.15
CA PHE A 139 20.37 25.67 -11.04
C PHE A 139 20.79 27.05 -10.52
N SER A 140 20.29 28.16 -11.08
CA SER A 140 20.48 29.50 -10.51
C SER A 140 19.55 29.78 -9.32
N LEU A 141 18.47 29.00 -9.18
CA LEU A 141 17.55 29.09 -8.06
C LEU A 141 18.19 28.60 -6.75
N PRO A 142 17.74 29.12 -5.58
CA PRO A 142 18.19 28.63 -4.27
C PRO A 142 17.74 27.17 -4.06
N VAL A 143 18.55 26.38 -3.35
CA VAL A 143 18.37 24.92 -3.19
C VAL A 143 17.01 24.52 -2.59
N GLU A 144 16.43 25.40 -1.76
CA GLU A 144 15.09 25.26 -1.19
C GLU A 144 13.99 25.17 -2.27
N SER A 145 14.24 25.70 -3.47
CA SER A 145 13.30 25.74 -4.60
C SER A 145 13.56 24.67 -5.67
N TRP A 146 14.64 23.91 -5.58
CA TRP A 146 14.98 22.87 -6.56
C TRP A 146 13.93 21.75 -6.61
N SER A 147 13.67 21.20 -7.80
CA SER A 147 12.85 20.02 -8.03
C SER A 147 13.66 18.73 -7.86
N LYS A 148 12.99 17.57 -7.83
CA LYS A 148 13.63 16.27 -7.59
C LYS A 148 14.75 15.96 -8.60
N ASN A 149 14.48 16.14 -9.90
CA ASN A 149 15.44 15.94 -10.99
C ASN A 149 16.74 16.73 -10.78
N MET A 150 16.67 17.98 -10.32
CA MET A 150 17.87 18.80 -10.02
C MET A 150 18.70 18.23 -8.88
N PHE A 151 18.07 17.72 -7.80
CA PHE A 151 18.79 17.03 -6.74
C PHE A 151 19.45 15.76 -7.28
N THR A 152 18.73 14.95 -8.06
CA THR A 152 19.26 13.72 -8.65
C THR A 152 20.44 13.99 -9.58
N GLU A 153 20.33 14.95 -10.52
CA GLU A 153 21.43 15.35 -11.42
C GLU A 153 22.62 15.93 -10.66
N LYS A 154 22.37 16.75 -9.61
CA LYS A 154 23.44 17.32 -8.79
C LYS A 154 24.19 16.22 -8.04
N ILE A 155 23.48 15.26 -7.45
CA ILE A 155 24.09 14.14 -6.74
C ILE A 155 24.85 13.25 -7.74
N ASP A 156 24.26 12.92 -8.89
CA ASP A 156 24.92 12.14 -9.95
C ASP A 156 26.23 12.79 -10.42
N THR A 157 26.20 14.09 -10.71
CA THR A 157 27.38 14.89 -11.07
C THR A 157 28.46 14.83 -9.99
N LEU A 158 28.08 14.94 -8.71
CA LEU A 158 29.01 14.89 -7.59
C LEU A 158 29.61 13.48 -7.40
N LEU A 159 28.84 12.41 -7.62
CA LEU A 159 29.30 11.03 -7.55
C LEU A 159 30.19 10.65 -8.75
N ALA A 160 29.86 11.14 -9.95
CA ALA A 160 30.73 11.04 -11.12
C ALA A 160 32.07 11.75 -10.87
N GLN A 161 32.07 12.95 -10.30
CA GLN A 161 33.28 13.68 -9.92
C GLN A 161 34.06 12.99 -8.78
N ALA A 162 33.37 12.40 -7.80
CA ALA A 162 34.01 11.65 -6.72
C ALA A 162 34.69 10.37 -7.24
N THR A 163 34.11 9.70 -8.24
CA THR A 163 34.65 8.46 -8.81
C THR A 163 35.69 8.68 -9.93
N ALA A 164 35.79 9.90 -10.48
CA ALA A 164 36.69 10.24 -11.58
C ALA A 164 38.21 10.09 -11.30
N PRO A 165 38.79 10.45 -10.14
CA PRO A 165 40.23 10.34 -9.88
C PRO A 165 40.66 8.92 -9.51
N ALA A 166 40.22 7.93 -10.31
CA ALA A 166 40.34 6.50 -10.04
C ALA A 166 41.78 6.07 -9.70
N GLU A 167 42.78 6.44 -10.50
CA GLU A 167 44.18 6.07 -10.25
C GLU A 167 44.70 6.57 -8.89
N ALA A 168 44.35 7.80 -8.48
CA ALA A 168 44.77 8.33 -7.19
C ALA A 168 44.08 7.61 -6.01
N LEU A 169 42.78 7.30 -6.17
CA LEU A 169 41.98 6.58 -5.18
C LEU A 169 42.41 5.11 -5.04
N GLN A 170 42.72 4.45 -6.15
CA GLN A 170 43.18 3.05 -6.21
C GLN A 170 44.55 2.88 -5.55
N ASN A 171 45.45 3.86 -5.73
CA ASN A 171 46.76 3.88 -5.08
C ASN A 171 46.73 4.33 -3.61
N THR A 172 45.57 4.70 -3.05
CA THR A 172 45.44 5.17 -1.66
C THR A 172 44.71 4.15 -0.78
N PRO A 173 45.40 3.48 0.17
CA PRO A 173 44.75 2.57 1.11
C PRO A 173 43.74 3.28 2.00
N VAL A 174 42.57 2.68 2.23
CA VAL A 174 41.50 3.24 3.08
C VAL A 174 41.99 3.57 4.50
N GLU A 175 42.90 2.74 5.00
CA GLU A 175 43.60 2.88 6.28
C GLU A 175 44.35 4.21 6.47
N SER A 176 44.81 4.84 5.38
CA SER A 176 45.50 6.13 5.45
C SER A 176 44.59 7.30 5.86
N TYR A 177 43.27 7.10 5.81
CA TYR A 177 42.25 8.09 6.19
C TYR A 177 41.53 7.77 7.51
N ARG A 178 42.10 6.92 8.38
CA ARG A 178 41.55 6.59 9.71
C ARG A 178 41.28 7.79 10.64
N GLU A 179 41.86 8.97 10.38
CA GLU A 179 41.51 10.21 11.08
C GLU A 179 40.11 10.73 10.67
N ALA A 180 39.71 10.51 9.41
CA ALA A 180 38.43 10.90 8.82
C ALA A 180 37.38 9.78 8.79
N LEU A 181 37.80 8.52 8.77
CA LEU A 181 36.96 7.34 8.56
C LEU A 181 36.99 6.41 9.77
N SER A 182 35.81 5.91 10.14
CA SER A 182 35.67 4.73 10.99
C SER A 182 35.97 3.50 10.14
N ILE A 183 37.20 2.97 10.20
CA ILE A 183 37.60 1.83 9.37
C ILE A 183 36.87 0.57 9.85
N GLY A 184 36.02 0.03 8.98
CA GLY A 184 35.21 -1.14 9.22
C GLY A 184 35.96 -2.45 9.03
N THR A 185 35.29 -3.55 9.40
CA THR A 185 35.75 -4.91 9.09
C THR A 185 35.65 -5.24 7.59
N ASP A 186 34.84 -4.50 6.85
CA ASP A 186 34.74 -4.53 5.38
C ASP A 186 36.03 -4.15 4.64
N SER A 187 36.98 -3.46 5.29
CA SER A 187 38.28 -3.05 4.72
C SER A 187 39.12 -4.20 4.11
N LEU A 188 38.85 -5.46 4.49
CA LEU A 188 39.38 -6.66 3.79
C LEU A 188 38.89 -6.79 2.34
N PHE A 189 37.65 -6.36 2.09
CA PHE A 189 36.92 -6.40 0.83
C PHE A 189 36.88 -5.03 0.13
N ARG A 190 37.19 -3.96 0.86
CA ARG A 190 37.25 -2.56 0.40
C ARG A 190 38.57 -1.91 0.83
N PRO A 191 39.74 -2.40 0.36
CA PRO A 191 41.05 -1.98 0.89
C PRO A 191 41.51 -0.57 0.47
N THR A 192 40.94 -0.01 -0.61
CA THR A 192 41.32 1.30 -1.15
C THR A 192 40.23 2.34 -0.92
N LEU A 193 40.58 3.63 -1.05
CA LEU A 193 39.56 4.67 -1.09
C LEU A 193 38.69 4.61 -2.35
N TYR A 194 39.18 4.00 -3.43
CA TYR A 194 38.35 3.74 -4.61
C TYR A 194 37.19 2.80 -4.25
N ASP A 195 37.50 1.71 -3.54
CA ASP A 195 36.48 0.76 -3.07
C ASP A 195 35.44 1.42 -2.16
N PHE A 196 35.88 2.27 -1.22
CA PHE A 196 34.99 3.02 -0.32
C PHE A 196 34.07 3.99 -1.09
N VAL A 197 34.65 4.78 -2.01
CA VAL A 197 33.89 5.77 -2.80
C VAL A 197 32.89 5.10 -3.74
N LEU A 198 33.26 3.98 -4.37
CA LEU A 198 32.33 3.19 -5.19
C LEU A 198 31.17 2.61 -4.35
N ASN A 199 31.44 2.13 -3.13
CA ASN A 199 30.43 1.54 -2.26
C ASN A 199 29.40 2.59 -1.80
N GLU A 200 29.84 3.72 -1.26
CA GLU A 200 28.94 4.80 -0.86
C GLU A 200 28.20 5.42 -2.05
N ALA A 201 28.81 5.47 -3.25
CA ALA A 201 28.10 5.89 -4.45
C ALA A 201 26.95 4.93 -4.81
N ILE A 202 27.19 3.61 -4.76
CA ILE A 202 26.14 2.59 -4.99
C ILE A 202 25.02 2.73 -3.97
N GLU A 203 25.33 2.82 -2.66
CA GLU A 203 24.31 2.99 -1.61
C GLU A 203 23.44 4.25 -1.80
N ILE A 204 24.04 5.35 -2.30
CA ILE A 204 23.30 6.59 -2.59
C ILE A 204 22.40 6.41 -3.82
N TYR A 205 22.87 5.74 -4.87
CA TYR A 205 22.07 5.45 -6.06
C TYR A 205 20.94 4.44 -5.80
N GLU A 206 21.16 3.41 -4.98
CA GLU A 206 20.11 2.46 -4.56
C GLU A 206 18.99 3.12 -3.75
N GLY A 207 19.26 4.27 -3.11
CA GLY A 207 18.24 5.10 -2.46
C GLY A 207 17.38 5.95 -3.41
N MET A 208 17.73 6.04 -4.70
CA MET A 208 17.04 6.89 -5.69
C MET A 208 16.02 6.11 -6.52
N ASP A 209 14.84 6.69 -6.73
CA ASP A 209 13.79 6.04 -7.52
C ASP A 209 14.20 5.84 -8.99
N GLU A 210 15.09 6.68 -9.52
CA GLU A 210 15.59 6.65 -10.89
C GLU A 210 16.46 5.42 -11.20
N TYR A 211 17.06 4.80 -10.17
CA TYR A 211 17.90 3.61 -10.29
C TYR A 211 17.24 2.34 -9.73
N ASN A 212 15.96 2.43 -9.35
CA ASN A 212 15.18 1.30 -8.85
C ASN A 212 14.70 0.37 -9.97
N GLY A 213 15.22 -0.86 -9.96
CA GLY A 213 14.71 -1.97 -10.77
C GLY A 213 15.45 -2.19 -12.10
N ILE A 214 16.04 -3.37 -12.24
CA ILE A 214 16.64 -3.84 -13.49
C ILE A 214 15.55 -4.55 -14.31
N GLN A 215 15.44 -4.26 -15.61
CA GLN A 215 14.50 -4.97 -16.49
C GLN A 215 14.80 -6.48 -16.47
N PRO A 216 13.80 -7.38 -16.32
CA PRO A 216 14.03 -8.84 -16.17
C PRO A 216 14.91 -9.47 -17.27
N LEU A 217 14.71 -9.10 -18.54
CA LEU A 217 15.53 -9.61 -19.66
C LEU A 217 16.97 -9.11 -19.63
N VAL A 218 17.21 -7.90 -19.09
CA VAL A 218 18.54 -7.34 -18.87
C VAL A 218 19.19 -8.03 -17.67
N ARG A 219 18.46 -8.18 -16.55
CA ARG A 219 18.87 -8.92 -15.36
C ARG A 219 19.33 -10.33 -15.73
N GLN A 220 18.54 -11.10 -16.49
CA GLN A 220 18.92 -12.47 -16.87
C GLN A 220 20.22 -12.53 -17.68
N LYS A 221 20.46 -11.57 -18.59
CA LYS A 221 21.73 -11.48 -19.35
C LYS A 221 22.92 -11.07 -18.48
N LEU A 222 22.69 -10.33 -17.40
CA LEU A 222 23.71 -9.85 -16.46
C LEU A 222 23.99 -10.83 -15.30
N LEU A 223 23.11 -11.82 -15.07
CA LEU A 223 23.36 -13.02 -14.26
C LEU A 223 24.33 -13.98 -14.96
N SER A 224 25.48 -13.43 -15.36
CA SER A 224 26.59 -14.07 -16.07
C SER A 224 27.90 -13.92 -15.28
N PRO A 225 28.98 -14.65 -15.65
CA PRO A 225 30.30 -14.50 -15.01
C PRO A 225 30.84 -13.07 -15.11
N ALA A 226 31.67 -12.66 -14.14
CA ALA A 226 32.16 -11.28 -14.00
C ALA A 226 32.76 -10.68 -15.29
N LYS A 227 33.45 -11.47 -16.11
CA LYS A 227 34.03 -11.04 -17.41
C LYS A 227 32.97 -10.75 -18.47
N GLU A 228 31.92 -11.56 -18.52
CA GLU A 228 30.81 -11.35 -19.45
C GLU A 228 29.96 -10.16 -19.01
N PHE A 229 29.70 -10.04 -17.71
CA PHE A 229 29.06 -8.88 -17.09
C PHE A 229 29.80 -7.56 -17.40
N THR A 230 31.10 -7.49 -17.08
CA THR A 230 31.92 -6.29 -17.33
C THR A 230 32.00 -5.93 -18.81
N ALA A 231 32.10 -6.91 -19.71
CA ALA A 231 32.07 -6.68 -21.16
C ALA A 231 30.69 -6.20 -21.65
N ALA A 232 29.60 -6.80 -21.16
CA ALA A 232 28.23 -6.44 -21.53
C ALA A 232 27.91 -4.99 -21.12
N VAL A 233 28.21 -4.61 -19.87
CA VAL A 233 28.03 -3.24 -19.36
C VAL A 233 28.91 -2.25 -20.14
N SER A 234 30.19 -2.56 -20.34
CA SER A 234 31.12 -1.67 -21.06
C SER A 234 30.78 -1.48 -22.54
N SER A 235 30.00 -2.39 -23.14
CA SER A 235 29.58 -2.28 -24.54
C SER A 235 28.46 -1.27 -24.79
N GLY A 236 27.75 -0.83 -23.74
CA GLY A 236 26.59 0.07 -23.82
C GLY A 236 25.36 -0.48 -24.57
N LYS A 237 25.43 -1.69 -25.14
CA LYS A 237 24.38 -2.27 -26.01
C LYS A 237 23.20 -2.87 -25.26
N THR A 238 23.38 -3.23 -24.00
CA THR A 238 22.38 -3.95 -23.18
C THR A 238 21.94 -3.16 -21.95
N VAL A 239 22.72 -2.15 -21.57
CA VAL A 239 22.56 -1.35 -20.35
C VAL A 239 22.91 0.09 -20.70
N LYS A 240 21.96 0.84 -21.26
CA LYS A 240 22.07 2.29 -21.26
C LYS A 240 21.71 2.81 -19.87
N ASP A 241 22.56 3.69 -19.36
CA ASP A 241 22.26 4.65 -18.30
C ASP A 241 21.88 4.08 -16.91
N ASN A 242 22.31 2.85 -16.57
CA ASN A 242 22.34 2.39 -15.16
C ASN A 242 23.76 2.54 -14.57
N ARG A 243 23.92 3.49 -13.65
CA ARG A 243 25.19 3.85 -13.03
C ARG A 243 25.67 2.80 -12.02
N ILE A 244 24.78 2.19 -11.24
CA ILE A 244 25.13 1.12 -10.27
C ILE A 244 25.85 -0.04 -10.98
N LEU A 245 25.31 -0.50 -12.11
CA LEU A 245 25.92 -1.58 -12.91
C LEU A 245 27.29 -1.19 -13.49
N GLN A 246 27.51 0.09 -13.82
CA GLN A 246 28.83 0.59 -14.21
C GLN A 246 29.81 0.57 -13.03
N LEU A 247 29.41 1.02 -11.84
CA LEU A 247 30.26 1.04 -10.65
C LEU A 247 30.69 -0.37 -10.23
N TYR A 248 29.77 -1.36 -10.29
CA TYR A 248 30.12 -2.77 -10.12
C TYR A 248 31.10 -3.26 -11.20
N ALA A 249 30.90 -2.88 -12.46
CA ALA A 249 31.79 -3.26 -13.54
C ALA A 249 33.20 -2.64 -13.40
N ASP A 250 33.29 -1.41 -12.92
CA ASP A 250 34.56 -0.69 -12.72
C ASP A 250 35.32 -1.23 -11.48
N ALA A 251 34.61 -1.58 -10.41
CA ALA A 251 35.18 -2.30 -9.27
C ALA A 251 35.77 -3.66 -9.68
N LEU A 252 35.02 -4.45 -10.46
CA LEU A 252 35.48 -5.75 -10.95
C LEU A 252 36.68 -5.61 -11.91
N LYS A 253 36.69 -4.61 -12.79
CA LYS A 253 37.87 -4.31 -13.65
C LYS A 253 39.11 -3.96 -12.83
N PHE A 254 38.96 -3.14 -11.79
CA PHE A 254 40.08 -2.73 -10.94
C PHE A 254 40.75 -3.94 -10.27
N HIS A 255 39.97 -4.87 -9.72
CA HIS A 255 40.51 -6.06 -9.06
C HIS A 255 40.79 -7.25 -10.01
N ALA A 256 40.54 -7.12 -11.32
CA ALA A 256 40.65 -8.22 -12.28
C ALA A 256 42.06 -8.83 -12.44
N ALA A 257 43.10 -8.17 -11.91
CA ALA A 257 44.46 -8.72 -11.87
C ALA A 257 44.60 -9.93 -10.92
N ASP A 258 43.74 -10.03 -9.90
CA ASP A 258 43.57 -11.23 -9.05
C ASP A 258 42.08 -11.49 -8.85
N GLU A 259 41.49 -12.21 -9.81
CA GLU A 259 40.11 -12.73 -9.75
C GLU A 259 39.88 -13.62 -8.51
N LEU A 260 40.93 -14.14 -7.86
CA LEU A 260 40.82 -14.91 -6.62
C LEU A 260 41.07 -14.06 -5.36
N SER A 261 41.08 -12.73 -5.45
CA SER A 261 41.23 -11.81 -4.32
C SER A 261 39.93 -11.65 -3.50
N ALA A 262 40.06 -11.17 -2.26
CA ALA A 262 38.90 -10.89 -1.40
C ALA A 262 38.02 -9.72 -1.91
N PRO A 263 38.59 -8.60 -2.41
CA PRO A 263 37.79 -7.51 -2.95
C PRO A 263 37.01 -7.90 -4.22
N PHE A 264 37.65 -8.60 -5.18
CA PHE A 264 36.96 -9.08 -6.38
C PHE A 264 35.77 -9.97 -6.01
N MET A 265 35.99 -10.93 -5.10
CA MET A 265 34.96 -11.84 -4.61
C MET A 265 33.73 -11.10 -4.07
N MET A 266 33.95 -10.11 -3.20
CA MET A 266 32.84 -9.37 -2.57
C MET A 266 32.15 -8.42 -3.55
N TRP A 267 32.89 -7.82 -4.49
CA TRP A 267 32.26 -7.05 -5.58
C TRP A 267 31.42 -7.95 -6.51
N ASP A 268 31.85 -9.18 -6.76
CA ASP A 268 31.13 -10.16 -7.57
C ASP A 268 29.88 -10.69 -6.85
N LEU A 269 29.96 -10.94 -5.54
CA LEU A 269 28.83 -11.33 -4.70
C LEU A 269 27.78 -10.21 -4.62
N ASN A 270 28.20 -8.98 -4.29
CA ASN A 270 27.26 -7.86 -4.13
C ASN A 270 26.51 -7.55 -5.45
N ARG A 271 27.16 -7.60 -6.63
CA ARG A 271 26.42 -7.41 -7.90
C ARG A 271 25.41 -8.52 -8.15
N LEU A 272 25.68 -9.75 -7.70
CA LEU A 272 24.77 -10.88 -7.87
C LEU A 272 23.61 -10.78 -6.88
N GLU A 273 23.82 -10.27 -5.67
CA GLU A 273 22.74 -9.95 -4.73
C GLU A 273 21.85 -8.81 -5.27
N TYR A 274 22.44 -7.72 -5.78
CA TYR A 274 21.72 -6.61 -6.44
C TYR A 274 20.90 -7.10 -7.67
N LEU A 275 21.48 -7.96 -8.51
CA LEU A 275 20.75 -8.63 -9.61
C LEU A 275 19.68 -9.60 -9.10
N GLY A 276 19.93 -10.24 -7.96
CA GLY A 276 19.11 -11.26 -7.30
C GLY A 276 17.91 -10.72 -6.52
N GLU A 277 17.85 -9.41 -6.27
CA GLU A 277 16.77 -8.79 -5.51
C GLU A 277 15.40 -8.98 -6.17
N ASN A 278 14.41 -9.29 -5.33
CA ASN A 278 12.99 -9.43 -5.67
C ASN A 278 12.60 -10.45 -6.75
N ILE A 279 13.53 -11.21 -7.34
CA ILE A 279 13.24 -12.23 -8.39
C ILE A 279 12.08 -13.16 -7.99
N TYR A 280 12.04 -13.61 -6.73
CA TYR A 280 11.00 -14.52 -6.23
C TYR A 280 9.58 -13.91 -6.19
N PHE A 281 9.44 -12.57 -6.15
CA PHE A 281 8.15 -11.90 -6.08
C PHE A 281 7.52 -11.62 -7.46
N TYR A 282 8.28 -11.75 -8.55
CA TYR A 282 7.84 -11.45 -9.92
C TYR A 282 7.56 -12.68 -10.79
N ASP A 283 7.49 -13.88 -10.18
CA ASP A 283 7.26 -15.17 -10.87
C ASP A 283 8.37 -15.55 -11.89
N GLU A 284 9.57 -14.96 -11.75
CA GLU A 284 10.75 -15.17 -12.62
C GLU A 284 11.48 -16.49 -12.26
N SER A 285 10.77 -17.62 -12.33
CA SER A 285 11.27 -18.93 -11.87
C SER A 285 12.60 -19.37 -12.51
N SER A 286 12.85 -19.01 -13.77
CA SER A 286 14.13 -19.30 -14.45
C SER A 286 15.29 -18.45 -13.90
N ALA A 287 15.12 -17.13 -13.79
CA ALA A 287 16.16 -16.22 -13.32
C ALA A 287 16.58 -16.51 -11.87
N TYR A 288 15.67 -17.04 -11.04
CA TYR A 288 15.97 -17.49 -9.69
C TYR A 288 16.96 -18.67 -9.68
N TYR A 289 16.78 -19.62 -10.59
CA TYR A 289 17.71 -20.75 -10.75
C TYR A 289 19.02 -20.36 -11.46
N ASP A 290 18.98 -19.40 -12.39
CA ASP A 290 20.19 -18.80 -12.99
C ASP A 290 21.05 -18.11 -11.91
N TYR A 291 20.42 -17.32 -11.02
CA TYR A 291 21.08 -16.68 -9.88
C TYR A 291 21.71 -17.70 -8.90
N ILE A 292 20.96 -18.74 -8.50
CA ILE A 292 21.49 -19.85 -7.70
C ILE A 292 22.64 -20.58 -8.42
N GLY A 293 22.57 -20.69 -9.76
CA GLY A 293 23.63 -21.21 -10.61
C GLY A 293 24.92 -20.39 -10.51
N GLN A 294 24.83 -19.06 -10.67
CA GLN A 294 25.98 -18.17 -10.53
C GLN A 294 26.59 -18.23 -9.13
N LEU A 295 25.77 -18.19 -8.07
CA LEU A 295 26.24 -18.35 -6.68
C LEU A 295 27.00 -19.67 -6.47
N LYS A 296 26.53 -20.78 -7.06
CA LYS A 296 27.24 -22.08 -7.03
C LYS A 296 28.58 -22.00 -7.78
N THR A 297 28.60 -21.37 -8.96
CA THR A 297 29.82 -21.19 -9.77
C THR A 297 30.89 -20.39 -9.04
N ILE A 298 30.54 -19.24 -8.44
CA ILE A 298 31.51 -18.44 -7.68
C ILE A 298 31.94 -19.15 -6.39
N LEU A 299 31.02 -19.82 -5.68
CA LEU A 299 31.36 -20.59 -4.48
C LEU A 299 32.42 -21.68 -4.75
N ASP A 300 32.32 -22.32 -5.92
CA ASP A 300 33.28 -23.34 -6.35
C ASP A 300 34.63 -22.76 -6.75
N ALA A 301 34.67 -21.59 -7.39
CA ALA A 301 35.92 -20.87 -7.70
C ALA A 301 36.67 -20.44 -6.43
N TYR A 302 35.96 -19.92 -5.42
CA TYR A 302 36.55 -19.48 -4.15
C TYR A 302 36.66 -20.58 -3.08
N ARG A 303 36.34 -21.85 -3.39
CA ARG A 303 36.20 -22.95 -2.41
C ARG A 303 37.42 -23.13 -1.47
N ALA A 304 38.62 -22.75 -1.89
CA ALA A 304 39.84 -22.83 -1.09
C ALA A 304 40.16 -21.57 -0.23
N LYS A 305 39.34 -20.52 -0.32
CA LYS A 305 39.56 -19.22 0.33
C LYS A 305 38.62 -19.03 1.54
N PRO A 306 39.10 -18.56 2.72
CA PRO A 306 38.26 -18.42 3.91
C PRO A 306 37.04 -17.51 3.77
N TYR A 307 37.12 -16.46 2.93
CA TYR A 307 36.01 -15.53 2.69
C TYR A 307 34.90 -16.08 1.77
N SER A 308 35.07 -17.27 1.18
CA SER A 308 33.98 -17.96 0.46
C SER A 308 32.78 -18.31 1.36
N VAL A 309 32.94 -18.20 2.69
CA VAL A 309 31.86 -18.30 3.68
C VAL A 309 30.76 -17.26 3.45
N GLU A 310 31.06 -16.08 2.90
CA GLU A 310 30.03 -15.07 2.60
C GLU A 310 29.09 -15.56 1.48
N ILE A 311 29.67 -15.99 0.34
CA ILE A 311 28.93 -16.61 -0.77
C ILE A 311 28.10 -17.81 -0.27
N ALA A 312 28.72 -18.67 0.54
CA ALA A 312 28.04 -19.83 1.11
C ALA A 312 26.82 -19.43 1.96
N THR A 313 26.92 -18.35 2.73
CA THR A 313 25.84 -17.87 3.62
C THR A 313 24.65 -17.35 2.82
N VAL A 314 24.90 -16.64 1.71
CA VAL A 314 23.86 -16.17 0.78
C VAL A 314 23.20 -17.36 0.07
N LEU A 315 23.99 -18.27 -0.52
CA LEU A 315 23.49 -19.44 -1.23
C LEU A 315 22.68 -20.38 -0.32
N VAL A 316 23.13 -20.64 0.91
CA VAL A 316 22.40 -21.46 1.88
C VAL A 316 21.09 -20.79 2.31
N SER A 317 21.03 -19.45 2.40
CA SER A 317 19.75 -18.77 2.61
C SER A 317 18.78 -19.02 1.47
N LYS A 318 19.22 -18.83 0.23
CA LYS A 318 18.36 -18.99 -0.96
C LYS A 318 17.89 -20.44 -1.15
N LEU A 319 18.76 -21.43 -0.99
CA LEU A 319 18.36 -22.84 -1.02
C LEU A 319 17.32 -23.20 0.06
N ARG A 320 17.38 -22.58 1.24
CA ARG A 320 16.40 -22.79 2.33
C ARG A 320 15.03 -22.17 2.04
N GLU A 321 14.98 -21.05 1.32
CA GLU A 321 13.74 -20.36 0.94
C GLU A 321 12.85 -21.22 0.00
N SER A 322 13.44 -22.17 -0.75
CA SER A 322 12.74 -23.04 -1.71
C SER A 322 11.68 -23.99 -1.11
N GLY A 323 11.82 -24.34 0.18
CA GLY A 323 11.02 -25.40 0.82
C GLY A 323 11.26 -26.83 0.32
N LYS A 324 12.21 -27.07 -0.60
CA LYS A 324 12.47 -28.39 -1.21
C LYS A 324 13.50 -29.19 -0.39
N TYR A 325 13.30 -30.51 -0.28
CA TYR A 325 14.21 -31.38 0.47
C TYR A 325 15.63 -31.41 -0.12
N ASP A 326 15.76 -31.52 -1.44
CA ASP A 326 17.07 -31.62 -2.10
C ASP A 326 17.87 -30.31 -2.01
N ASP A 327 17.21 -29.16 -2.12
CA ASP A 327 17.83 -27.84 -1.92
C ASP A 327 18.25 -27.67 -0.44
N ALA A 328 17.40 -28.07 0.52
CA ALA A 328 17.74 -28.08 1.94
C ALA A 328 18.90 -29.03 2.29
N LYS A 329 19.02 -30.16 1.58
CA LYS A 329 20.15 -31.10 1.69
C LYS A 329 21.44 -30.49 1.13
N GLN A 330 21.38 -29.88 -0.05
CA GLN A 330 22.51 -29.15 -0.61
C GLN A 330 22.97 -28.01 0.31
N ALA A 331 22.02 -27.29 0.92
CA ALA A 331 22.30 -26.26 1.91
C ALA A 331 23.03 -26.81 3.14
N LEU A 332 22.63 -27.98 3.65
CA LEU A 332 23.32 -28.65 4.75
C LEU A 332 24.74 -29.11 4.36
N ASP A 333 24.91 -29.71 3.19
CA ASP A 333 26.21 -30.17 2.68
C ASP A 333 27.22 -29.00 2.54
N ILE A 334 26.74 -27.82 2.13
CA ILE A 334 27.53 -26.57 2.09
C ILE A 334 27.90 -26.13 3.51
N CYS A 335 26.93 -26.05 4.42
CA CYS A 335 27.20 -25.72 5.83
C CYS A 335 28.27 -26.63 6.44
N ASP A 336 28.10 -27.95 6.38
CA ASP A 336 29.01 -28.93 6.99
C ASP A 336 30.44 -28.82 6.43
N ARG A 337 30.58 -28.64 5.11
CA ARG A 337 31.89 -28.50 4.47
C ARG A 337 32.59 -27.20 4.85
N TRP A 338 31.94 -26.05 4.72
CA TRP A 338 32.58 -24.75 5.01
C TRP A 338 32.88 -24.56 6.50
N ILE A 339 32.06 -25.11 7.41
CA ILE A 339 32.34 -25.11 8.86
C ILE A 339 33.58 -25.95 9.19
N LYS A 340 33.79 -27.07 8.50
CA LYS A 340 34.98 -27.92 8.66
C LYS A 340 36.24 -27.27 8.08
N ASP A 341 36.13 -26.67 6.91
CA ASP A 341 37.29 -26.17 6.16
C ASP A 341 37.72 -24.76 6.64
N PHE A 342 36.80 -23.93 7.12
CA PHE A 342 37.07 -22.56 7.60
C PHE A 342 36.60 -22.26 9.04
N PRO A 343 36.89 -23.11 10.05
CA PRO A 343 36.33 -23.02 11.41
C PRO A 343 36.75 -21.76 12.19
N LYS A 344 37.79 -21.05 11.72
CA LYS A 344 38.33 -19.81 12.32
C LYS A 344 37.90 -18.53 11.58
N TYR A 345 37.16 -18.63 10.48
CA TYR A 345 36.75 -17.45 9.72
C TYR A 345 35.71 -16.62 10.52
N ARG A 346 35.83 -15.29 10.49
CA ARG A 346 35.13 -14.39 11.43
C ARG A 346 33.60 -14.57 11.47
N ARG A 347 32.98 -14.79 10.31
CA ARG A 347 31.53 -14.94 10.14
C ARG A 347 31.07 -16.40 9.99
N ILE A 348 31.93 -17.39 10.27
CA ILE A 348 31.56 -18.82 10.18
C ILE A 348 30.37 -19.21 11.06
N ASN A 349 30.10 -18.42 12.10
CA ASN A 349 28.93 -18.61 12.96
C ASN A 349 27.60 -18.39 12.20
N ALA A 350 27.57 -17.62 11.11
CA ALA A 350 26.39 -17.51 10.24
C ALA A 350 25.99 -18.89 9.66
N LEU A 351 26.95 -19.61 9.06
CA LEU A 351 26.72 -20.97 8.56
C LEU A 351 26.40 -21.96 9.69
N LYS A 352 27.04 -21.86 10.86
CA LYS A 352 26.68 -22.70 12.02
C LYS A 352 25.23 -22.47 12.45
N ASN A 353 24.78 -21.21 12.48
CA ASN A 353 23.41 -20.87 12.86
C ASN A 353 22.40 -21.33 11.79
N GLN A 354 22.69 -21.16 10.50
CA GLN A 354 21.84 -21.68 9.41
C GLN A 354 21.77 -23.22 9.41
N ARG A 355 22.90 -23.91 9.65
CA ARG A 355 22.99 -25.37 9.85
C ARG A 355 22.12 -25.81 11.03
N ASN A 356 22.24 -25.14 12.17
CA ASN A 356 21.45 -25.44 13.36
C ASN A 356 19.94 -25.24 13.09
N GLY A 357 19.55 -24.27 12.25
CA GLY A 357 18.17 -24.10 11.79
C GLY A 357 17.71 -25.07 10.69
N LEU A 358 18.61 -25.86 10.09
CA LEU A 358 18.30 -26.93 9.14
C LEU A 358 18.14 -28.28 9.84
N THR A 359 19.02 -28.60 10.79
CA THR A 359 19.01 -29.88 11.54
C THR A 359 18.33 -29.77 12.91
N GLY A 360 17.92 -28.56 13.31
CA GLY A 360 17.31 -28.29 14.61
C GLY A 360 15.96 -28.95 14.79
N LYS A 361 15.53 -29.05 16.05
CA LYS A 361 14.22 -29.62 16.40
C LYS A 361 13.18 -28.51 16.44
N GLU A 362 12.03 -28.75 15.83
CA GLU A 362 10.91 -27.81 15.85
C GLU A 362 9.57 -28.52 15.84
N ALA A 363 8.59 -27.90 16.50
CA ALA A 363 7.20 -28.34 16.51
C ALA A 363 6.27 -27.14 16.54
N SER A 364 5.16 -27.22 15.83
CA SER A 364 4.11 -26.22 15.83
C SER A 364 2.73 -26.81 15.53
N PHE A 365 1.71 -26.25 16.17
CA PHE A 365 0.31 -26.47 15.78
C PHE A 365 -0.48 -25.19 15.97
N ASN A 366 -1.64 -25.13 15.32
CA ASN A 366 -2.52 -23.96 15.42
C ASN A 366 -3.72 -24.29 16.33
N LEU A 367 -4.11 -23.32 17.15
CA LEU A 367 -5.37 -23.34 17.91
C LEU A 367 -6.15 -22.05 17.65
N PRO A 368 -7.50 -22.07 17.71
CA PRO A 368 -8.28 -20.85 17.81
C PRO A 368 -8.00 -20.17 19.16
N ASN A 369 -8.11 -18.84 19.20
CA ASN A 369 -8.01 -18.07 20.45
C ASN A 369 -9.07 -18.47 21.49
N VAL A 370 -10.25 -18.87 21.02
CA VAL A 370 -11.33 -19.43 21.84
C VAL A 370 -11.80 -20.78 21.27
N SER A 371 -11.83 -21.83 22.09
CA SER A 371 -12.47 -23.10 21.74
C SER A 371 -13.85 -23.25 22.38
N TYR A 372 -14.76 -23.93 21.67
CA TYR A 372 -16.00 -24.42 22.26
C TYR A 372 -15.72 -25.57 23.25
N PRO A 373 -16.38 -25.61 24.43
CA PRO A 373 -16.15 -26.65 25.43
C PRO A 373 -16.39 -28.06 24.86
N GLY A 374 -15.38 -28.92 24.96
CA GLY A 374 -15.46 -30.33 24.53
C GLY A 374 -15.53 -30.61 23.02
N GLN A 375 -15.20 -29.64 22.14
CA GLN A 375 -15.25 -29.85 20.68
C GLN A 375 -13.90 -30.22 20.03
N THR A 376 -12.77 -29.87 20.65
CA THR A 376 -11.43 -30.02 20.04
C THR A 376 -10.83 -31.41 20.32
N ASP A 377 -11.13 -32.38 19.45
CA ASP A 377 -10.60 -33.76 19.55
C ASP A 377 -9.13 -33.90 19.10
N SER A 378 -8.69 -33.07 18.15
CA SER A 378 -7.34 -33.16 17.55
C SER A 378 -6.86 -31.86 16.92
N VAL A 379 -5.55 -31.73 16.77
CA VAL A 379 -4.87 -30.61 16.07
C VAL A 379 -3.86 -31.14 15.06
N GLU A 380 -3.61 -30.39 13.98
CA GLU A 380 -2.52 -30.69 13.04
C GLU A 380 -1.18 -30.17 13.58
N LEU A 381 -0.28 -31.09 13.88
CA LEU A 381 1.10 -30.83 14.26
C LEU A 381 1.99 -30.85 13.02
N SER A 382 2.74 -29.76 12.82
CA SER A 382 3.88 -29.65 11.91
C SER A 382 5.16 -29.76 12.73
N PHE A 383 6.08 -30.68 12.41
CA PHE A 383 7.27 -30.93 13.23
C PHE A 383 8.47 -31.44 12.41
N ARG A 384 9.68 -31.26 12.92
CA ARG A 384 10.93 -31.73 12.29
C ARG A 384 11.96 -32.07 13.37
N ASN A 385 12.60 -33.23 13.24
CA ASN A 385 13.66 -33.74 14.14
C ASN A 385 13.30 -33.86 15.63
N VAL A 386 12.01 -33.85 15.97
CA VAL A 386 11.52 -34.07 17.34
C VAL A 386 11.31 -35.56 17.58
N ASP A 387 11.94 -36.11 18.63
CA ASP A 387 11.71 -37.49 19.06
C ASP A 387 10.40 -37.57 19.86
N THR A 388 10.25 -36.68 20.85
CA THR A 388 9.09 -36.59 21.72
C THR A 388 8.62 -35.15 21.95
N LEU A 389 7.30 -34.93 21.82
CA LEU A 389 6.65 -33.65 22.11
C LEU A 389 5.72 -33.82 23.30
N THR A 390 5.97 -33.09 24.39
CA THR A 390 5.01 -33.02 25.51
C THR A 390 4.15 -31.77 25.34
N VAL A 391 2.83 -31.92 25.47
CA VAL A 391 1.89 -30.80 25.58
C VAL A 391 1.36 -30.77 27.01
N ASN A 392 1.58 -29.65 27.69
CA ASN A 392 1.02 -29.35 29.01
C ASN A 392 -0.09 -28.30 28.85
N ILE A 393 -1.18 -28.43 29.62
CA ILE A 393 -2.24 -27.43 29.68
C ILE A 393 -2.54 -27.12 31.15
N TYR A 394 -2.41 -25.85 31.51
CA TYR A 394 -2.54 -25.36 32.88
C TYR A 394 -3.80 -24.51 33.01
N ARG A 395 -4.74 -24.91 33.87
CA ARG A 395 -5.94 -24.11 34.15
C ARG A 395 -5.56 -22.92 35.03
N GLN A 396 -5.96 -21.75 34.59
CA GLN A 396 -5.57 -20.49 35.22
C GLN A 396 -6.64 -19.99 36.22
N PRO A 397 -6.24 -19.27 37.28
CA PRO A 397 -7.17 -18.76 38.28
C PRO A 397 -7.98 -17.55 37.80
N ASP A 398 -9.25 -17.50 38.21
CA ASP A 398 -10.21 -16.43 37.87
C ASP A 398 -9.82 -15.03 38.42
N THR A 399 -8.74 -14.95 39.22
CA THR A 399 -8.18 -13.71 39.80
C THR A 399 -7.13 -13.04 38.92
N LEU A 400 -6.69 -13.65 37.82
CA LEU A 400 -5.71 -13.05 36.90
C LEU A 400 -6.20 -11.70 36.35
N SER A 401 -5.29 -10.76 36.12
CA SER A 401 -5.63 -9.48 35.48
C SER A 401 -6.13 -9.70 34.06
N PHE A 402 -7.03 -8.84 33.57
CA PHE A 402 -7.52 -8.94 32.18
C PHE A 402 -6.37 -8.83 31.16
N TYR A 403 -5.38 -7.98 31.41
CA TYR A 403 -4.16 -7.89 30.60
C TYR A 403 -3.46 -9.25 30.44
N ALA A 404 -3.26 -9.97 31.55
CA ALA A 404 -2.60 -11.28 31.53
C ALA A 404 -3.43 -12.37 30.83
N ARG A 405 -4.77 -12.22 30.73
CA ARG A 405 -5.66 -13.14 29.99
C ARG A 405 -5.67 -12.87 28.49
N GLU A 406 -5.76 -11.61 28.10
CA GLU A 406 -5.87 -11.19 26.68
C GLU A 406 -4.50 -11.16 25.97
N GLN A 407 -3.38 -11.26 26.72
CA GLN A 407 -2.05 -11.38 26.13
C GLN A 407 -1.86 -12.72 25.42
N TYR A 408 -1.54 -12.70 24.12
CA TYR A 408 -1.35 -13.93 23.34
C TYR A 408 -0.29 -14.88 23.92
N ARG A 409 0.87 -14.35 24.34
CA ARG A 409 1.94 -15.11 24.99
C ARG A 409 2.16 -14.57 26.40
N PRO A 410 1.82 -15.30 27.46
CA PRO A 410 2.00 -14.84 28.83
C PRO A 410 3.49 -14.83 29.19
N GLN A 411 3.98 -13.82 29.92
CA GLN A 411 5.36 -13.83 30.41
C GLN A 411 5.51 -14.84 31.55
N GLN A 412 6.74 -15.23 31.87
CA GLN A 412 7.01 -16.34 32.81
C GLN A 412 6.41 -16.14 34.23
N ASN A 413 6.15 -14.89 34.64
CA ASN A 413 5.60 -14.54 35.94
C ASN A 413 4.08 -14.22 35.92
N ASP A 414 3.45 -14.25 34.74
CA ASP A 414 2.07 -13.74 34.55
C ASP A 414 0.99 -14.83 34.64
N TRP A 415 1.37 -16.09 34.92
CA TRP A 415 0.45 -17.23 34.94
C TRP A 415 0.87 -18.33 35.93
N ASP A 416 -0.09 -19.14 36.36
CA ASP A 416 0.10 -20.20 37.36
C ASP A 416 0.36 -21.57 36.71
N ARG A 417 1.42 -22.24 37.21
CA ARG A 417 1.83 -23.60 36.82
C ARG A 417 1.32 -24.69 37.77
N SER A 418 0.68 -24.33 38.88
CA SER A 418 0.27 -25.28 39.94
C SER A 418 -0.83 -26.24 39.47
N ASN A 419 -1.73 -25.79 38.59
CA ASN A 419 -2.94 -26.50 38.19
C ASN A 419 -2.82 -27.06 36.76
N CYS A 420 -1.90 -28.01 36.55
CA CYS A 420 -1.79 -28.74 35.29
C CYS A 420 -2.97 -29.72 35.15
N VAL A 421 -3.86 -29.49 34.19
CA VAL A 421 -5.06 -30.33 33.95
C VAL A 421 -4.84 -31.38 32.87
N TYR A 422 -3.79 -31.23 32.07
CA TYR A 422 -3.42 -32.20 31.03
C TYR A 422 -1.93 -32.20 30.77
N THR A 423 -1.34 -33.39 30.73
CA THR A 423 0.01 -33.65 30.23
C THR A 423 -0.05 -34.87 29.33
N HIS A 424 0.38 -34.74 28.08
CA HIS A 424 0.54 -35.89 27.18
C HIS A 424 1.84 -35.80 26.39
N LYS A 425 2.54 -36.93 26.28
CA LYS A 425 3.82 -37.06 25.60
C LYS A 425 3.66 -37.85 24.30
N TYR A 426 3.68 -37.15 23.18
CA TYR A 426 3.60 -37.71 21.84
C TYR A 426 4.96 -38.28 21.41
N GLY A 427 5.01 -39.59 21.16
CA GLY A 427 6.11 -40.22 20.43
C GLY A 427 6.01 -39.89 18.94
N LEU A 428 7.07 -39.32 18.39
CA LEU A 428 7.18 -38.94 16.98
C LEU A 428 8.26 -39.76 16.27
N ASN A 429 9.41 -39.97 16.91
CA ASN A 429 10.48 -40.93 16.52
C ASN A 429 10.68 -41.08 14.99
N ARG A 430 10.93 -39.96 14.32
CA ARG A 430 11.19 -39.93 12.87
C ARG A 430 12.70 -39.91 12.58
N PRO A 431 13.14 -40.44 11.42
CA PRO A 431 14.50 -40.17 10.93
C PRO A 431 14.69 -38.66 10.71
N LEU A 432 15.95 -38.22 10.68
CA LEU A 432 16.30 -36.82 10.46
C LEU A 432 15.72 -36.33 9.12
N SER A 433 14.90 -35.28 9.19
CA SER A 433 14.32 -34.58 8.03
C SER A 433 14.81 -33.14 8.01
N LEU A 434 14.90 -32.60 6.80
CA LEU A 434 15.29 -31.20 6.56
C LEU A 434 14.06 -30.30 6.33
N ILE A 435 12.89 -30.90 6.08
CA ILE A 435 11.60 -30.22 5.95
C ILE A 435 10.58 -30.73 7.00
N PRO A 436 9.56 -29.94 7.39
CA PRO A 436 8.56 -30.37 8.37
C PRO A 436 7.64 -31.49 7.87
N ASP A 437 7.45 -32.51 8.71
CA ASP A 437 6.39 -33.50 8.59
C ASP A 437 5.09 -32.97 9.20
N LYS A 438 3.95 -33.53 8.76
CA LYS A 438 2.61 -33.26 9.33
C LYS A 438 2.00 -34.51 9.96
N LYS A 439 1.34 -34.35 11.11
CA LYS A 439 0.61 -35.42 11.82
C LYS A 439 -0.54 -34.84 12.63
N LYS A 440 -1.72 -35.47 12.61
CA LYS A 440 -2.79 -35.15 13.58
C LYS A 440 -2.45 -35.76 14.94
N ILE A 441 -2.50 -34.96 16.00
CA ILE A 441 -2.37 -35.39 17.40
C ILE A 441 -3.67 -35.13 18.14
N ALA A 442 -3.95 -35.90 19.19
CA ALA A 442 -5.14 -35.69 20.03
C ALA A 442 -5.07 -34.35 20.78
N PHE A 443 -6.21 -33.85 21.22
CA PHE A 443 -6.30 -32.71 22.12
C PHE A 443 -7.40 -32.99 23.16
N PRO A 444 -7.26 -32.56 24.43
CA PRO A 444 -8.24 -32.88 25.46
C PRO A 444 -9.49 -32.02 25.36
N HIS A 445 -10.61 -32.58 25.81
CA HIS A 445 -11.81 -31.81 26.10
C HIS A 445 -11.59 -30.97 27.36
N LEU A 446 -11.58 -29.65 27.18
CA LEU A 446 -11.48 -28.69 28.26
C LEU A 446 -12.87 -28.17 28.64
N ALA A 447 -13.07 -27.95 29.95
CA ALA A 447 -14.24 -27.24 30.48
C ALA A 447 -14.10 -25.72 30.26
N PRO A 448 -15.15 -24.91 30.45
CA PRO A 448 -15.02 -23.46 30.44
C PRO A 448 -13.95 -22.98 31.43
N GLY A 449 -13.05 -22.11 30.95
CA GLY A 449 -11.87 -21.67 31.69
C GLY A 449 -10.86 -20.87 30.85
N TYR A 450 -9.98 -20.16 31.54
CA TYR A 450 -8.72 -19.67 30.95
C TYR A 450 -7.63 -20.75 31.13
N TYR A 451 -6.83 -20.95 30.09
CA TYR A 451 -5.76 -21.95 30.08
C TYR A 451 -4.48 -21.36 29.48
N VAL A 452 -3.34 -21.94 29.88
CA VAL A 452 -2.06 -21.76 29.18
C VAL A 452 -1.66 -23.10 28.59
N VAL A 453 -1.38 -23.12 27.29
CA VAL A 453 -0.86 -24.29 26.57
C VAL A 453 0.65 -24.11 26.42
N GLU A 454 1.43 -25.09 26.87
CA GLU A 454 2.89 -25.11 26.79
C GLU A 454 3.35 -26.37 26.01
N MET A 455 4.31 -26.20 25.10
CA MET A 455 5.00 -27.32 24.46
C MET A 455 6.39 -27.54 25.06
N LEU A 456 6.81 -28.80 25.15
CA LEU A 456 8.18 -29.18 25.48
C LEU A 456 8.72 -30.12 24.39
N ILE A 457 9.86 -29.77 23.78
CA ILE A 457 10.62 -30.73 22.95
C ILE A 457 11.49 -31.54 23.91
N ASP A 458 11.32 -32.86 23.90
CA ASP A 458 12.11 -33.82 24.69
C ASP A 458 12.20 -33.50 26.19
N GLY A 459 11.13 -32.90 26.72
CA GLY A 459 11.01 -32.50 28.13
C GLY A 459 11.67 -31.15 28.48
N LYS A 460 12.29 -30.47 27.51
CA LYS A 460 12.85 -29.12 27.71
C LYS A 460 11.81 -28.04 27.44
N PRO A 461 11.69 -27.02 28.31
CA PRO A 461 10.87 -25.84 28.03
C PRO A 461 11.56 -24.92 27.02
N GLY A 462 10.73 -24.25 26.21
CA GLY A 462 11.12 -23.17 25.30
C GLY A 462 10.01 -22.13 25.17
N SER A 463 10.23 -21.06 24.40
CA SER A 463 9.29 -19.93 24.24
C SER A 463 8.03 -20.29 23.43
N SER A 464 7.19 -21.16 24.00
CA SER A 464 6.08 -21.84 23.31
C SER A 464 4.79 -21.88 24.14
N THR A 465 4.65 -20.95 25.07
CA THR A 465 3.42 -20.72 25.82
C THR A 465 2.46 -19.85 25.04
N VAL A 466 1.18 -20.19 25.04
CA VAL A 466 0.09 -19.30 24.60
C VAL A 466 -1.08 -19.36 25.57
N ASN A 467 -1.81 -18.26 25.66
CA ASN A 467 -3.12 -18.27 26.30
C ASN A 467 -4.15 -18.93 25.39
N HIS A 468 -5.08 -19.67 26.00
CA HIS A 468 -6.20 -20.32 25.33
C HIS A 468 -7.46 -20.19 26.19
N THR A 469 -8.51 -19.62 25.62
CA THR A 469 -9.79 -19.45 26.31
C THR A 469 -10.75 -20.55 25.86
N VAL A 470 -11.52 -21.10 26.79
CA VAL A 470 -12.57 -22.08 26.50
C VAL A 470 -13.89 -21.51 26.99
N SER A 471 -14.79 -21.23 26.06
CA SER A 471 -16.13 -20.70 26.34
C SER A 471 -17.09 -21.08 25.21
N GLY A 472 -18.30 -21.50 25.59
CA GLY A 472 -19.37 -21.84 24.65
C GLY A 472 -20.21 -20.63 24.24
N ILE A 473 -20.02 -19.49 24.91
CA ILE A 473 -20.65 -18.23 24.58
C ILE A 473 -19.96 -17.63 23.34
N LYS A 474 -20.69 -16.87 22.52
CA LYS A 474 -20.14 -15.93 21.54
C LYS A 474 -20.83 -14.58 21.70
N THR A 475 -20.01 -13.55 21.86
CA THR A 475 -20.45 -12.15 21.99
C THR A 475 -20.42 -11.47 20.64
N ILE A 476 -21.52 -10.78 20.30
CA ILE A 476 -21.61 -9.92 19.12
C ILE A 476 -22.00 -8.53 19.59
N VAL A 477 -21.30 -7.49 19.13
CA VAL A 477 -21.62 -6.09 19.46
C VAL A 477 -21.93 -5.31 18.19
N ARG A 478 -22.92 -4.43 18.29
CA ARG A 478 -23.43 -3.54 17.24
C ARG A 478 -23.73 -2.16 17.81
N SER A 479 -23.62 -1.13 16.99
CA SER A 479 -24.12 0.21 17.34
C SER A 479 -25.66 0.19 17.41
N ALA A 480 -26.26 0.82 18.43
CA ALA A 480 -27.71 0.98 18.56
C ALA A 480 -28.18 2.45 18.52
N GLY A 481 -27.29 3.41 18.80
CA GLY A 481 -27.52 4.85 18.74
C GLY A 481 -26.30 5.61 19.28
N GLU A 482 -26.37 6.94 19.36
CA GLU A 482 -25.20 7.83 19.58
C GLU A 482 -24.38 7.44 20.81
N LYS A 483 -25.09 6.99 21.85
CA LYS A 483 -24.54 6.61 23.15
C LYS A 483 -25.08 5.26 23.61
N SER A 484 -25.44 4.37 22.67
CA SER A 484 -25.99 3.06 23.00
C SER A 484 -25.56 1.96 22.03
N LEU A 485 -25.31 0.77 22.57
CA LEU A 485 -24.87 -0.42 21.85
C LEU A 485 -25.84 -1.59 22.08
N GLU A 486 -26.04 -2.41 21.06
CA GLU A 486 -26.68 -3.71 21.17
C GLU A 486 -25.58 -4.77 21.33
N LEU A 487 -25.61 -5.48 22.45
CA LEU A 487 -24.86 -6.70 22.69
C LEU A 487 -25.78 -7.91 22.54
N LEU A 488 -25.35 -8.89 21.76
CA LEU A 488 -26.02 -10.16 21.53
C LEU A 488 -25.17 -11.31 22.08
N ALA A 489 -25.79 -12.11 22.96
CA ALA A 489 -25.25 -13.32 23.55
C ALA A 489 -25.85 -14.56 22.88
N VAL A 490 -25.02 -15.37 22.23
CA VAL A 490 -25.44 -16.67 21.68
C VAL A 490 -24.50 -17.79 22.09
N ASP A 491 -24.97 -19.02 21.98
CA ASP A 491 -24.13 -20.21 21.91
C ASP A 491 -23.32 -20.18 20.60
N ALA A 492 -21.99 -20.32 20.71
CA ALA A 492 -21.07 -20.12 19.59
C ALA A 492 -21.20 -21.17 18.47
N GLN A 493 -21.67 -22.38 18.78
CA GLN A 493 -21.78 -23.48 17.81
C GLN A 493 -23.14 -23.52 17.12
N THR A 494 -24.22 -23.10 17.79
CA THR A 494 -25.61 -23.21 17.30
C THR A 494 -26.26 -21.87 16.97
N GLY A 495 -25.69 -20.76 17.41
CA GLY A 495 -26.29 -19.42 17.31
C GLY A 495 -27.53 -19.23 18.20
N LYS A 496 -27.85 -20.20 19.08
CA LYS A 496 -29.00 -20.12 19.98
C LYS A 496 -28.79 -18.99 20.99
N PRO A 497 -29.74 -18.04 21.14
CA PRO A 497 -29.59 -16.96 22.11
C PRO A 497 -29.59 -17.46 23.56
N ILE A 498 -28.74 -16.81 24.37
CA ILE A 498 -28.57 -17.12 25.80
C ILE A 498 -29.35 -16.11 26.63
N GLN A 499 -30.49 -16.54 27.18
CA GLN A 499 -31.37 -15.72 28.01
C GLN A 499 -30.84 -15.59 29.45
N ASN A 500 -31.04 -14.41 30.07
CA ASN A 500 -30.71 -14.13 31.48
C ASN A 500 -29.23 -14.34 31.84
N ALA A 501 -28.33 -14.25 30.85
CA ALA A 501 -26.89 -14.18 31.07
C ALA A 501 -26.55 -12.83 31.73
N ASP A 502 -25.56 -12.83 32.60
CA ASP A 502 -25.06 -11.63 33.26
C ASP A 502 -24.04 -10.93 32.35
N VAL A 503 -24.30 -9.67 32.02
CA VAL A 503 -23.46 -8.80 31.19
C VAL A 503 -22.77 -7.80 32.10
N THR A 504 -21.47 -8.00 32.35
CA THR A 504 -20.69 -7.09 33.20
C THR A 504 -19.91 -6.13 32.31
N VAL A 505 -20.14 -4.83 32.50
CA VAL A 505 -19.52 -3.76 31.72
C VAL A 505 -18.39 -3.14 32.53
N TYR A 506 -17.23 -3.04 31.90
CA TYR A 506 -16.00 -2.51 32.47
C TYR A 506 -15.53 -1.27 31.71
N THR A 507 -14.74 -0.45 32.39
CA THR A 507 -13.99 0.68 31.82
C THR A 507 -12.50 0.55 32.13
N ALA A 508 -11.62 0.95 31.21
CA ALA A 508 -10.17 0.93 31.40
C ALA A 508 -9.52 2.20 30.82
N LYS A 509 -8.32 2.53 31.33
CA LYS A 509 -7.56 3.71 30.91
C LYS A 509 -7.03 3.61 29.47
N ASN A 510 -6.72 2.39 29.01
CA ASN A 510 -6.18 2.09 27.69
C ASN A 510 -6.63 0.69 27.22
N ARG A 511 -6.34 0.36 25.96
CA ARG A 511 -6.56 -0.99 25.39
C ARG A 511 -5.68 -2.09 26.00
N SER A 512 -4.69 -1.75 26.82
CA SER A 512 -3.89 -2.71 27.57
C SER A 512 -4.60 -3.17 28.85
N TYR A 513 -5.90 -2.91 29.00
CA TYR A 513 -6.70 -3.30 30.17
C TYR A 513 -6.07 -2.83 31.50
N GLU A 514 -5.40 -1.67 31.50
CA GLU A 514 -4.88 -1.09 32.73
C GLU A 514 -5.99 -0.42 33.54
N GLN A 515 -6.01 -0.71 34.84
CA GLN A 515 -6.96 -0.15 35.81
C GLN A 515 -8.43 -0.43 35.43
N VAL A 516 -8.73 -1.66 34.99
CA VAL A 516 -10.11 -2.09 34.70
C VAL A 516 -11.01 -1.92 35.92
N LYS A 517 -12.10 -1.19 35.77
CA LYS A 517 -13.12 -0.98 36.80
C LYS A 517 -14.49 -1.39 36.26
N GLU A 518 -15.23 -2.16 37.04
CA GLU A 518 -16.65 -2.45 36.78
C GLU A 518 -17.50 -1.17 36.91
N ILE A 519 -18.37 -0.92 35.92
CA ILE A 519 -19.26 0.26 35.89
C ILE A 519 -20.74 -0.09 35.82
N SER A 520 -21.10 -1.28 35.35
CA SER A 520 -22.50 -1.72 35.29
C SER A 520 -22.61 -3.25 35.24
N ARG A 521 -23.74 -3.78 35.72
CA ARG A 521 -24.18 -5.16 35.50
C ARG A 521 -25.60 -5.15 34.93
N LEU A 522 -25.76 -5.81 33.80
CA LEU A 522 -27.01 -5.93 33.05
C LEU A 522 -27.32 -7.41 32.82
N LYS A 523 -28.48 -7.70 32.23
CA LYS A 523 -28.90 -9.07 31.90
C LYS A 523 -29.45 -9.15 30.49
N THR A 524 -29.22 -10.26 29.81
CA THR A 524 -29.79 -10.51 28.48
C THR A 524 -31.27 -10.86 28.53
N ASP A 525 -32.03 -10.39 27.53
CA ASP A 525 -33.45 -10.69 27.35
C ASP A 525 -33.69 -12.14 26.86
N LYS A 526 -34.94 -12.48 26.57
CA LYS A 526 -35.33 -13.80 26.01
C LYS A 526 -34.72 -14.12 24.63
N ASN A 527 -34.20 -13.13 23.92
CA ASN A 527 -33.53 -13.25 22.63
C ASN A 527 -32.00 -13.10 22.76
N GLY A 528 -31.45 -13.11 23.98
CA GLY A 528 -30.01 -12.95 24.21
C GLY A 528 -29.50 -11.52 24.01
N LEU A 529 -30.38 -10.53 23.90
CA LEU A 529 -30.03 -9.13 23.63
C LEU A 529 -29.89 -8.33 24.92
N CYS A 530 -28.99 -7.35 24.91
CA CYS A 530 -28.79 -6.37 25.97
C CYS A 530 -28.43 -5.02 25.33
N ILE A 531 -29.08 -3.93 25.77
CA ILE A 531 -28.68 -2.57 25.39
C ILE A 531 -27.73 -2.02 26.46
N ILE A 532 -26.62 -1.42 26.05
CA ILE A 532 -25.60 -0.83 26.92
C ILE A 532 -25.46 0.65 26.58
N ASP A 533 -25.69 1.54 27.56
CA ASP A 533 -25.48 2.97 27.40
C ASP A 533 -24.02 3.37 27.66
N THR A 534 -23.41 4.10 26.72
CA THR A 534 -21.98 4.43 26.70
C THR A 534 -21.71 5.90 27.06
N ASN A 535 -22.45 6.45 28.02
CA ASN A 535 -22.56 7.89 28.32
C ASN A 535 -21.26 8.63 28.75
N ASP A 536 -20.10 7.99 28.87
CA ASP A 536 -18.80 8.66 29.10
C ASP A 536 -17.78 8.26 28.03
N THR A 537 -17.52 9.17 27.09
CA THR A 537 -16.68 8.95 25.90
C THR A 537 -15.17 8.97 26.16
N ARG A 538 -14.73 9.02 27.42
CA ARG A 538 -13.32 9.28 27.81
C ARG A 538 -12.48 8.04 28.12
N TYR A 539 -13.06 6.85 28.10
CA TYR A 539 -12.40 5.60 28.48
C TYR A 539 -12.75 4.44 27.54
N TYR A 540 -11.90 3.41 27.53
CA TYR A 540 -12.17 2.18 26.77
C TYR A 540 -13.16 1.32 27.55
N ALA A 541 -14.30 1.02 26.94
CA ALA A 541 -15.34 0.19 27.54
C ALA A 541 -15.32 -1.24 26.97
N PHE A 542 -15.60 -2.23 27.82
CA PHE A 542 -15.61 -3.65 27.48
C PHE A 542 -16.79 -4.36 28.13
N ALA A 543 -17.30 -5.43 27.53
CA ALA A 543 -18.30 -6.30 28.14
C ALA A 543 -17.83 -7.75 28.23
N GLN A 544 -18.04 -8.37 29.40
CA GLN A 544 -17.97 -9.83 29.58
C GLN A 544 -19.37 -10.39 29.77
N ILE A 545 -19.65 -11.53 29.14
CA ILE A 545 -20.89 -12.29 29.35
C ILE A 545 -20.56 -13.51 30.22
N SER A 546 -21.40 -13.77 31.22
CA SER A 546 -21.33 -14.96 32.04
C SER A 546 -22.69 -15.63 32.26
N THR A 547 -22.63 -16.92 32.55
CA THR A 547 -23.73 -17.79 32.92
C THR A 547 -23.30 -18.63 34.12
N PRO A 548 -24.21 -19.29 34.86
CA PRO A 548 -23.84 -20.15 35.99
C PRO A 548 -22.86 -21.29 35.67
N THR A 549 -22.64 -21.63 34.39
CA THR A 549 -21.79 -22.72 33.92
C THR A 549 -20.59 -22.26 33.08
N ASP A 550 -20.55 -21.00 32.66
CA ASP A 550 -19.49 -20.44 31.81
C ASP A 550 -19.40 -18.92 32.05
N GLY A 551 -18.29 -18.48 32.65
CA GLY A 551 -17.95 -17.07 32.89
C GLY A 551 -16.70 -16.62 32.14
N TYR A 552 -16.35 -17.30 31.05
CA TYR A 552 -15.03 -17.22 30.42
C TYR A 552 -15.07 -16.64 28.99
N SER A 553 -16.17 -16.01 28.59
CA SER A 553 -16.21 -15.31 27.30
C SER A 553 -15.15 -14.19 27.26
N PRO A 554 -14.43 -13.97 26.13
CA PRO A 554 -13.49 -12.86 26.00
C PRO A 554 -14.18 -11.51 26.16
N LEU A 555 -13.40 -10.50 26.54
CA LEU A 555 -13.88 -9.13 26.61
C LEU A 555 -14.23 -8.60 25.22
N ALA A 556 -15.50 -8.32 24.96
CA ALA A 556 -15.91 -7.65 23.72
C ALA A 556 -15.57 -6.16 23.80
N ASP A 557 -14.80 -5.64 22.82
CA ASP A 557 -14.47 -4.22 22.74
C ASP A 557 -15.70 -3.39 22.35
N LEU A 558 -16.18 -2.57 23.30
CA LEU A 558 -17.27 -1.62 23.08
C LEU A 558 -16.73 -0.30 22.49
N SER A 559 -15.46 0.05 22.73
CA SER A 559 -14.85 1.34 22.37
C SER A 559 -14.78 1.59 20.86
N TYR A 560 -14.67 0.53 20.06
CA TYR A 560 -14.48 0.62 18.60
C TYR A 560 -15.80 0.49 17.82
N THR A 561 -16.96 0.45 18.49
CA THR A 561 -18.28 0.46 17.83
C THR A 561 -18.74 1.86 17.41
N GLY A 562 -17.77 2.77 17.28
CA GLY A 562 -17.96 4.18 17.02
C GLY A 562 -18.79 4.46 15.78
N TYR A 563 -19.53 5.54 15.88
CA TYR A 563 -20.05 6.26 14.74
C TYR A 563 -18.93 6.47 13.74
N TRP A 564 -19.21 6.20 12.47
CA TRP A 564 -18.55 6.97 11.44
C TRP A 564 -19.20 8.35 11.50
N ASP A 565 -18.64 9.24 12.32
CA ASP A 565 -18.52 10.64 11.91
C ASP A 565 -17.68 10.62 10.63
N ARG A 566 -18.35 10.34 9.51
CA ARG A 566 -17.99 11.09 8.32
C ARG A 566 -18.27 12.54 8.67
N TYR A 567 -17.36 13.38 8.22
CA TYR A 567 -17.50 14.83 8.22
C TYR A 567 -18.63 15.30 7.24
N ASP A 568 -19.75 14.55 7.17
CA ASP A 568 -20.90 14.73 6.27
C ASP A 568 -22.02 15.61 6.89
N LYS A 569 -21.93 15.91 8.20
CA LYS A 569 -22.57 17.09 8.81
C LYS A 569 -21.76 18.39 8.62
N GLU A 570 -20.50 18.30 8.18
CA GLU A 570 -19.72 19.49 7.91
C GLU A 570 -20.14 20.16 6.59
N LYS A 571 -19.95 21.48 6.55
CA LYS A 571 -20.10 22.28 5.34
C LYS A 571 -19.11 21.76 4.31
N LYS A 572 -19.54 21.45 3.09
CA LYS A 572 -18.65 21.07 1.98
C LYS A 572 -18.44 22.27 1.09
N THR A 573 -17.22 22.46 0.61
CA THR A 573 -16.91 23.50 -0.39
C THR A 573 -16.41 22.85 -1.66
N ALA A 574 -17.14 22.97 -2.78
CA ALA A 574 -16.54 22.73 -4.09
C ALA A 574 -15.80 23.99 -4.53
N LEU A 575 -14.53 23.88 -4.91
CA LEU A 575 -13.70 25.00 -5.36
C LEU A 575 -13.37 24.87 -6.86
N PHE A 576 -13.34 26.02 -7.53
CA PHE A 576 -13.05 26.19 -8.94
C PHE A 576 -12.08 27.34 -9.12
N SER A 577 -11.14 27.22 -10.05
CA SER A 577 -10.28 28.32 -10.50
C SER A 577 -10.53 28.56 -11.98
N ASP A 578 -10.18 29.75 -12.49
CA ASP A 578 -10.33 30.06 -13.92
C ASP A 578 -9.35 29.27 -14.81
N ARG A 579 -8.26 28.77 -14.22
CA ARG A 579 -7.17 28.00 -14.85
C ARG A 579 -6.50 27.08 -13.84
N SER A 580 -5.72 26.11 -14.30
CA SER A 580 -4.86 25.27 -13.43
C SER A 580 -3.38 25.67 -13.43
N LEU A 581 -3.00 26.70 -14.19
CA LEU A 581 -1.61 27.10 -14.41
C LEU A 581 -1.51 28.64 -14.47
N TYR A 582 -0.58 29.21 -13.73
CA TYR A 582 -0.34 30.65 -13.62
C TYR A 582 1.17 30.95 -13.65
N ARG A 583 1.54 32.21 -13.95
CA ARG A 583 2.90 32.75 -13.79
C ARG A 583 2.99 33.61 -12.51
N PRO A 584 4.17 33.81 -11.92
CA PRO A 584 4.37 34.80 -10.86
C PRO A 584 3.83 36.18 -11.25
N GLY A 585 3.19 36.88 -10.33
CA GLY A 585 2.51 38.17 -10.56
C GLY A 585 1.12 38.07 -11.19
N GLN A 586 0.66 36.92 -11.68
CA GLN A 586 -0.70 36.78 -12.20
C GLN A 586 -1.76 36.73 -11.08
N THR A 587 -2.97 37.18 -11.41
CA THR A 587 -4.14 37.03 -10.56
C THR A 587 -4.82 35.69 -10.81
N VAL A 588 -4.95 34.89 -9.75
CA VAL A 588 -5.74 33.67 -9.69
C VAL A 588 -7.17 34.07 -9.36
N TYR A 589 -8.12 33.79 -10.25
CA TYR A 589 -9.54 33.94 -9.95
C TYR A 589 -10.11 32.61 -9.50
N PHE A 590 -10.93 32.63 -8.45
CA PHE A 590 -11.58 31.43 -7.94
C PHE A 590 -13.03 31.68 -7.57
N SER A 591 -13.81 30.61 -7.62
CA SER A 591 -15.16 30.54 -7.08
C SER A 591 -15.30 29.29 -6.23
N GLY A 592 -16.18 29.32 -5.25
CA GLY A 592 -16.58 28.12 -4.54
C GLY A 592 -18.08 28.09 -4.28
N ILE A 593 -18.60 26.87 -4.09
CA ILE A 593 -19.99 26.61 -3.75
C ILE A 593 -19.99 25.88 -2.41
N GLN A 594 -20.60 26.49 -1.39
CA GLN A 594 -20.82 25.85 -0.10
C GLN A 594 -22.18 25.15 -0.06
N TYR A 595 -22.17 23.89 0.36
CA TYR A 595 -23.36 23.06 0.43
C TYR A 595 -23.30 22.04 1.58
N VAL A 596 -24.48 21.58 2.00
CA VAL A 596 -24.68 20.38 2.80
C VAL A 596 -25.35 19.36 1.89
N ASN A 597 -24.85 18.13 1.89
CA ASN A 597 -25.44 17.04 1.10
C ASN A 597 -25.30 15.72 1.85
N ASN A 598 -26.37 15.39 2.57
CA ASN A 598 -26.59 14.16 3.31
C ASN A 598 -28.07 13.71 3.16
N THR A 599 -28.47 12.56 3.74
CA THR A 599 -29.84 12.03 3.55
C THR A 599 -30.94 12.88 4.21
N GLU A 600 -30.63 13.66 5.24
CA GLU A 600 -31.59 14.57 5.88
C GLU A 600 -31.77 15.85 5.06
N GLU A 601 -30.67 16.36 4.49
CA GLU A 601 -30.61 17.68 3.88
C GLU A 601 -29.62 17.73 2.69
N SER A 602 -30.12 18.20 1.54
CA SER A 602 -29.36 18.44 0.31
C SER A 602 -29.65 19.87 -0.17
N ARG A 603 -28.87 20.84 0.33
CA ARG A 603 -29.02 22.28 0.02
C ARG A 603 -27.69 23.03 -0.04
N VAL A 604 -27.75 24.21 -0.63
CA VAL A 604 -26.70 25.23 -0.56
C VAL A 604 -26.68 25.95 0.80
N ILE A 605 -25.58 26.62 1.15
CA ILE A 605 -25.44 27.42 2.36
C ILE A 605 -25.37 28.90 1.98
N PRO A 606 -26.48 29.67 2.02
CA PRO A 606 -26.48 31.07 1.62
C PRO A 606 -26.12 32.02 2.75
N ARG A 607 -25.58 33.20 2.39
CA ARG A 607 -25.21 34.32 3.28
C ARG A 607 -24.22 34.00 4.42
N GLU A 608 -23.49 32.90 4.32
CA GLU A 608 -22.45 32.48 5.26
C GLU A 608 -21.13 33.22 5.00
N LYS A 609 -20.42 33.61 6.06
CA LYS A 609 -19.06 34.15 5.97
C LYS A 609 -18.03 33.02 5.95
N CYS A 610 -17.03 33.13 5.08
CA CYS A 610 -15.97 32.13 4.95
C CYS A 610 -14.60 32.80 4.85
N THR A 611 -13.57 32.12 5.34
CA THR A 611 -12.18 32.54 5.25
C THR A 611 -11.45 31.64 4.24
N VAL A 612 -10.87 32.26 3.21
CA VAL A 612 -10.10 31.57 2.16
C VAL A 612 -8.62 31.90 2.35
N ARG A 613 -7.76 30.89 2.43
CA ARG A 613 -6.30 31.02 2.54
C ARG A 613 -5.62 30.63 1.23
N PHE A 614 -4.58 31.36 0.86
CA PHE A 614 -3.68 31.03 -0.24
C PHE A 614 -2.34 30.56 0.33
N ILE A 615 -1.94 29.34 -0.02
CA ILE A 615 -0.83 28.60 0.59
C ILE A 615 0.19 28.23 -0.49
N ASP A 616 1.47 28.44 -0.21
CA ASP A 616 2.57 28.10 -1.12
C ASP A 616 3.00 26.61 -1.02
N PRO A 617 3.86 26.11 -1.93
CA PRO A 617 4.30 24.71 -1.91
C PRO A 617 5.17 24.33 -0.69
N SER A 618 5.56 25.28 0.17
CA SER A 618 6.22 25.03 1.46
C SER A 618 5.23 24.91 2.63
N SER A 619 3.92 24.89 2.34
CA SER A 619 2.81 24.92 3.31
C SER A 619 2.68 26.23 4.11
N ARG A 620 3.33 27.31 3.68
CA ARG A 620 3.19 28.64 4.31
C ARG A 620 1.98 29.36 3.72
N THR A 621 1.14 29.93 4.60
CA THR A 621 0.05 30.83 4.17
C THR A 621 0.62 32.17 3.73
N LEU A 622 0.31 32.58 2.51
CA LEU A 622 0.74 33.84 1.89
C LEU A 622 -0.29 34.97 2.07
N SER A 623 -1.57 34.64 1.97
CA SER A 623 -2.66 35.60 2.01
C SER A 623 -3.97 34.94 2.48
N THR A 624 -4.89 35.79 2.93
CA THR A 624 -6.21 35.38 3.45
C THR A 624 -7.26 36.37 2.96
N LEU A 625 -8.42 35.87 2.51
CA LEU A 625 -9.55 36.66 2.04
C LEU A 625 -10.83 36.23 2.78
N GLU A 626 -11.57 37.20 3.33
CA GLU A 626 -12.93 36.97 3.83
C GLU A 626 -13.93 37.13 2.69
N VAL A 627 -14.84 36.17 2.53
CA VAL A 627 -15.90 36.16 1.52
C VAL A 627 -17.27 35.88 2.17
N THR A 628 -18.35 36.12 1.43
CA THR A 628 -19.70 35.75 1.87
C THR A 628 -20.46 35.09 0.72
N THR A 629 -21.13 33.98 0.99
CA THR A 629 -21.89 33.22 -0.01
C THR A 629 -23.19 33.92 -0.40
N ASP A 630 -23.65 33.78 -1.65
CA ASP A 630 -24.94 34.29 -2.11
C ASP A 630 -26.09 33.27 -1.93
N GLU A 631 -27.29 33.57 -2.47
CA GLU A 631 -28.49 32.72 -2.36
C GLU A 631 -28.32 31.28 -2.89
N TYR A 632 -27.31 31.04 -3.74
CA TYR A 632 -26.97 29.72 -4.29
C TYR A 632 -25.76 29.08 -3.58
N GLY A 633 -25.35 29.63 -2.44
CA GLY A 633 -24.14 29.21 -1.72
C GLY A 633 -22.83 29.52 -2.45
N GLN A 634 -22.86 30.28 -3.53
CA GLN A 634 -21.68 30.62 -4.30
C GLN A 634 -20.94 31.80 -3.66
N PHE A 635 -19.61 31.75 -3.63
CA PHE A 635 -18.72 32.89 -3.42
C PHE A 635 -17.66 32.94 -4.53
N ASN A 636 -16.98 34.07 -4.66
CA ASN A 636 -15.83 34.23 -5.54
C ASN A 636 -14.81 35.20 -4.92
N GLY A 637 -13.59 35.17 -5.46
CA GLY A 637 -12.49 36.02 -5.01
C GLY A 637 -11.27 35.88 -5.91
N SER A 638 -10.18 36.51 -5.51
CA SER A 638 -8.92 36.44 -6.24
C SER A 638 -7.70 36.60 -5.35
N PHE A 639 -6.61 35.92 -5.70
CA PHE A 639 -5.29 36.12 -5.10
C PHE A 639 -4.27 36.51 -6.17
N VAL A 640 -3.30 37.36 -5.82
CA VAL A 640 -2.16 37.64 -6.70
C VAL A 640 -1.01 36.70 -6.30
N VAL A 641 -0.47 35.96 -7.27
CA VAL A 641 0.74 35.15 -7.06
C VAL A 641 1.90 36.11 -6.81
N PRO A 642 2.63 36.06 -5.67
CA PRO A 642 3.72 37.00 -5.41
C PRO A 642 4.84 36.90 -6.46
N GLN A 643 5.46 38.04 -6.80
CA GLN A 643 6.68 38.06 -7.60
C GLN A 643 7.87 37.65 -6.74
N GLY A 644 8.75 36.78 -7.27
CA GLY A 644 9.96 36.31 -6.58
C GLY A 644 9.80 35.06 -5.69
N ASN A 645 8.73 34.27 -5.86
CA ASN A 645 8.47 33.06 -5.08
C ASN A 645 8.60 31.76 -5.91
N MET A 646 8.80 30.66 -5.17
CA MET A 646 9.00 29.28 -5.61
C MET A 646 7.90 28.72 -6.56
N PHE A 647 8.31 28.03 -7.62
CA PHE A 647 7.41 27.33 -8.54
C PHE A 647 6.75 26.08 -7.92
N GLY A 648 5.71 25.56 -8.59
CA GLY A 648 5.03 24.31 -8.25
C GLY A 648 3.60 24.49 -7.77
N ASN A 649 3.13 23.57 -6.93
CA ASN A 649 1.72 23.44 -6.55
C ASN A 649 1.33 24.33 -5.36
N TYR A 650 0.58 25.40 -5.62
CA TYR A 650 -0.05 26.25 -4.62
C TYR A 650 -1.44 25.71 -4.26
N THR A 651 -1.96 26.05 -3.08
CA THR A 651 -3.27 25.60 -2.60
C THR A 651 -4.15 26.77 -2.16
N ILE A 652 -5.37 26.82 -2.69
CA ILE A 652 -6.48 27.64 -2.18
C ILE A 652 -7.26 26.77 -1.19
N GLN A 653 -7.40 27.19 0.07
CA GLN A 653 -8.11 26.43 1.10
C GLN A 653 -9.20 27.26 1.80
N VAL A 654 -10.35 26.66 2.11
CA VAL A 654 -11.46 27.33 2.83
C VAL A 654 -11.63 26.79 4.25
N ASP A 655 -11.46 27.65 5.24
CA ASP A 655 -11.51 27.24 6.65
C ASP A 655 -12.92 26.77 7.08
N GLY A 656 -12.97 25.80 8.00
CA GLY A 656 -14.23 25.31 8.58
C GLY A 656 -15.14 24.53 7.60
N SER A 657 -14.58 23.91 6.57
CA SER A 657 -15.32 23.06 5.63
C SER A 657 -14.54 21.80 5.24
N TRP A 658 -15.27 20.76 4.81
CA TRP A 658 -14.72 19.51 4.26
C TRP A 658 -14.51 19.62 2.74
N ALA A 659 -13.57 18.82 2.21
CA ALA A 659 -13.13 18.84 0.80
C ALA A 659 -12.70 20.25 0.32
N ASN A 660 -12.09 21.02 1.21
CA ASN A 660 -11.98 22.48 1.15
C ASN A 660 -10.78 23.04 0.37
N ALA A 661 -10.08 22.23 -0.43
CA ALA A 661 -8.80 22.61 -1.03
C ALA A 661 -8.81 22.43 -2.56
N LEU A 662 -8.25 23.41 -3.27
CA LEU A 662 -7.98 23.38 -4.70
C LEU A 662 -6.50 23.67 -4.95
N SER A 663 -5.84 22.80 -5.72
CA SER A 663 -4.45 22.99 -6.11
C SER A 663 -4.33 23.61 -7.50
N ILE A 664 -3.40 24.55 -7.64
CA ILE A 664 -3.04 25.22 -8.91
C ILE A 664 -1.51 25.20 -9.09
N SER A 665 -1.05 25.21 -10.33
CA SER A 665 0.38 25.33 -10.66
C SER A 665 0.80 26.78 -10.81
N VAL A 666 2.01 27.10 -10.36
CA VAL A 666 2.74 28.32 -10.72
C VAL A 666 4.06 27.91 -11.37
N ALA A 667 4.26 28.32 -12.62
CA ALA A 667 5.49 28.06 -13.38
C ALA A 667 5.73 29.18 -14.40
N GLU A 668 6.96 29.30 -14.90
CA GLU A 668 7.18 29.96 -16.18
C GLU A 668 6.89 29.00 -17.33
N TYR A 669 6.23 29.51 -18.37
CA TYR A 669 5.83 28.74 -19.54
C TYR A 669 5.68 29.65 -20.76
N LYS A 670 5.96 29.10 -21.95
CA LYS A 670 5.56 29.66 -23.24
C LYS A 670 4.22 29.01 -23.65
N LEU A 671 3.29 29.78 -24.20
CA LEU A 671 2.05 29.22 -24.75
C LEU A 671 2.34 28.59 -26.12
N PRO A 672 1.97 27.31 -26.35
CA PRO A 672 2.09 26.69 -27.66
C PRO A 672 1.25 27.41 -28.72
N MET A 673 1.83 27.67 -29.89
CA MET A 673 1.15 28.27 -31.04
C MET A 673 0.31 27.26 -31.82
N PHE A 674 0.58 25.97 -31.64
CA PHE A 674 -0.16 24.86 -32.23
C PHE A 674 -0.47 23.75 -31.23
N LYS A 675 -1.51 22.96 -31.55
CA LYS A 675 -1.92 21.78 -30.80
C LYS A 675 -1.56 20.51 -31.55
N VAL A 676 -1.28 19.46 -30.79
CA VAL A 676 -1.12 18.09 -31.28
C VAL A 676 -2.23 17.25 -30.63
N GLU A 677 -3.07 16.63 -31.45
CA GLU A 677 -4.18 15.79 -31.01
C GLU A 677 -4.14 14.44 -31.73
N PHE A 678 -4.29 13.35 -30.98
CA PHE A 678 -4.41 11.99 -31.52
C PHE A 678 -5.87 11.59 -31.70
N ASP A 679 -6.17 10.92 -32.82
CA ASP A 679 -7.49 10.35 -33.07
C ASP A 679 -7.77 9.17 -32.12
N PRO A 680 -8.97 9.06 -31.52
CA PRO A 680 -9.35 7.89 -30.76
C PRO A 680 -9.32 6.62 -31.62
N VAL A 681 -8.60 5.59 -31.18
CA VAL A 681 -8.57 4.27 -31.84
C VAL A 681 -9.90 3.56 -31.63
N LYS A 682 -10.80 3.69 -32.61
CA LYS A 682 -12.17 3.13 -32.57
C LYS A 682 -12.25 1.66 -32.97
N GLU A 683 -11.27 1.19 -33.74
CA GLU A 683 -11.23 -0.18 -34.25
C GLU A 683 -10.64 -1.15 -33.22
N GLY A 684 -10.95 -2.45 -33.39
CA GLY A 684 -10.42 -3.50 -32.55
C GLY A 684 -8.96 -3.81 -32.88
N THR A 685 -8.13 -3.96 -31.86
CA THR A 685 -6.65 -3.98 -31.98
C THR A 685 -6.07 -5.35 -31.60
N SER A 686 -5.32 -5.97 -32.52
CA SER A 686 -4.73 -7.30 -32.30
C SER A 686 -3.23 -7.35 -32.59
N PHE A 687 -2.51 -8.24 -31.91
CA PHE A 687 -1.11 -8.53 -32.22
C PHE A 687 -0.93 -9.03 -33.66
N GLY A 688 0.24 -8.74 -34.25
CA GLY A 688 0.63 -9.18 -35.60
C GLY A 688 -0.02 -8.41 -36.76
N LYS A 689 -1.07 -7.63 -36.51
CA LYS A 689 -1.68 -6.72 -37.50
C LYS A 689 -1.04 -5.33 -37.42
N PRO A 690 -0.77 -4.64 -38.54
CA PRO A 690 -0.36 -3.24 -38.51
C PRO A 690 -1.43 -2.36 -37.83
N LEU A 691 -1.00 -1.54 -36.88
CA LEU A 691 -1.80 -0.53 -36.20
C LEU A 691 -1.30 0.85 -36.65
N THR A 692 -2.21 1.65 -37.22
CA THR A 692 -1.94 3.04 -37.59
C THR A 692 -2.64 3.97 -36.60
N ILE A 693 -1.85 4.69 -35.81
CA ILE A 693 -2.32 5.80 -34.97
C ILE A 693 -2.24 7.07 -35.80
N LYS A 694 -3.34 7.82 -35.86
CA LYS A 694 -3.43 9.09 -36.57
C LYS A 694 -3.45 10.24 -35.57
N GLY A 695 -2.93 11.37 -35.99
CA GLY A 695 -3.03 12.62 -35.25
C GLY A 695 -3.00 13.81 -36.18
N SER A 696 -3.27 14.99 -35.62
CA SER A 696 -3.19 16.26 -36.32
C SER A 696 -2.34 17.28 -35.55
N ALA A 697 -1.65 18.13 -36.30
CA ALA A 697 -0.84 19.24 -35.81
C ALA A 697 -1.31 20.53 -36.52
N VAL A 698 -2.05 21.35 -35.79
CA VAL A 698 -2.71 22.56 -36.32
C VAL A 698 -2.53 23.72 -35.35
N SER A 699 -2.38 24.95 -35.86
CA SER A 699 -2.38 26.14 -35.00
C SER A 699 -3.71 26.26 -34.24
N TYR A 700 -3.74 26.99 -33.12
CA TYR A 700 -5.00 27.31 -32.44
C TYR A 700 -5.97 28.17 -33.29
N SER A 701 -5.48 28.76 -34.38
CA SER A 701 -6.29 29.41 -35.42
C SER A 701 -6.75 28.48 -36.56
N GLY A 702 -6.40 27.19 -36.52
CA GLY A 702 -6.82 26.17 -37.49
C GLY A 702 -5.93 26.02 -38.73
N VAL A 703 -4.68 26.50 -38.70
CA VAL A 703 -3.73 26.41 -39.83
C VAL A 703 -2.88 25.14 -39.70
N PRO A 704 -2.88 24.24 -40.71
CA PRO A 704 -1.99 23.09 -40.78
C PRO A 704 -0.51 23.44 -40.58
N GLN A 705 0.20 22.65 -39.78
CA GLN A 705 1.67 22.74 -39.67
C GLN A 705 2.35 21.90 -40.77
N ASP A 706 2.05 22.21 -42.04
CA ASP A 706 2.58 21.50 -43.22
C ASP A 706 4.12 21.44 -43.20
N GLY A 707 4.68 20.24 -43.37
CA GLY A 707 6.12 20.01 -43.33
C GLY A 707 6.76 20.00 -41.93
N ALA A 708 5.97 20.04 -40.84
CA ALA A 708 6.50 19.83 -39.50
C ALA A 708 7.06 18.40 -39.34
N GLU A 709 8.22 18.29 -38.70
CA GLU A 709 8.88 17.01 -38.41
C GLU A 709 8.23 16.36 -37.19
N VAL A 710 8.01 15.05 -37.25
CA VAL A 710 7.35 14.27 -36.19
C VAL A 710 8.27 13.13 -35.78
N GLU A 711 9.08 13.33 -34.75
CA GLU A 711 9.81 12.24 -34.10
C GLU A 711 8.87 11.51 -33.14
N TYR A 712 8.95 10.19 -33.05
CA TYR A 712 8.13 9.43 -32.12
C TYR A 712 8.84 8.22 -31.51
N THR A 713 8.42 7.90 -30.29
CA THR A 713 8.79 6.67 -29.57
C THR A 713 7.55 5.87 -29.24
N ILE A 714 7.70 4.54 -29.21
CA ILE A 714 6.64 3.60 -28.84
C ILE A 714 7.17 2.77 -27.69
N SER A 715 6.55 2.92 -26.53
CA SER A 715 6.80 2.08 -25.36
C SER A 715 5.66 1.10 -25.12
N ARG A 716 5.98 -0.01 -24.47
CA ARG A 716 5.09 -1.13 -24.17
C ARG A 716 5.14 -1.43 -22.67
N ARG A 717 4.00 -1.73 -22.08
CA ARG A 717 3.84 -2.22 -20.70
C ARG A 717 2.70 -3.23 -20.62
N THR A 718 2.69 -4.10 -19.62
CA THR A 718 1.52 -4.98 -19.42
C THR A 718 0.28 -4.17 -19.08
N ASN A 719 -0.89 -4.66 -19.47
CA ASN A 719 -2.13 -4.22 -18.85
C ASN A 719 -2.21 -4.82 -17.42
N PRO A 720 -2.27 -4.01 -16.34
CA PRO A 720 -2.27 -4.49 -14.95
C PRO A 720 -3.39 -5.49 -14.62
N PHE A 721 -4.48 -5.52 -15.39
CA PHE A 721 -5.57 -6.47 -15.25
C PHE A 721 -5.10 -7.93 -15.29
N PHE A 722 -4.08 -8.24 -16.09
CA PHE A 722 -3.55 -9.61 -16.25
C PHE A 722 -2.58 -10.04 -15.15
N ARG A 723 -2.33 -9.18 -14.13
CA ARG A 723 -1.44 -9.44 -12.98
C ARG A 723 -0.02 -9.91 -13.34
N LEU A 724 0.47 -9.51 -14.51
CA LEU A 724 1.82 -9.78 -15.00
C LEU A 724 2.60 -8.45 -15.04
N TYR A 725 3.80 -8.43 -14.47
CA TYR A 725 4.66 -7.25 -14.48
C TYR A 725 5.74 -7.39 -15.56
N LEU A 726 5.50 -6.80 -16.74
CA LEU A 726 6.55 -6.58 -17.74
C LEU A 726 7.16 -5.20 -17.49
N PRO A 727 8.47 -5.03 -17.69
CA PRO A 727 9.10 -3.72 -17.64
C PRO A 727 8.46 -2.77 -18.68
N HIS A 728 8.47 -1.47 -18.39
CA HIS A 728 8.30 -0.47 -19.44
C HIS A 728 9.49 -0.59 -20.42
N GLU A 729 9.20 -0.94 -21.68
CA GLU A 729 10.21 -1.15 -22.72
C GLU A 729 9.89 -0.25 -23.93
N GLN A 730 10.88 0.51 -24.42
CA GLN A 730 10.78 1.16 -25.73
C GLN A 730 11.01 0.11 -26.83
N ILE A 731 9.98 -0.16 -27.62
CA ILE A 731 9.99 -1.22 -28.64
C ILE A 731 10.26 -0.72 -30.06
N ALA A 732 10.06 0.58 -30.30
CA ALA A 732 10.29 1.23 -31.58
C ALA A 732 10.46 2.74 -31.39
N SER A 733 11.11 3.36 -32.37
CA SER A 733 11.06 4.80 -32.63
C SER A 733 11.17 5.02 -34.13
N GLY A 734 10.84 6.22 -34.59
CA GLY A 734 10.96 6.61 -35.98
C GLY A 734 10.45 8.03 -36.19
N SER A 735 10.43 8.44 -37.46
CA SER A 735 9.99 9.76 -37.85
C SER A 735 8.86 9.74 -38.88
N SER A 736 8.10 10.83 -38.92
CA SER A 736 7.02 11.12 -39.87
C SER A 736 7.04 12.63 -40.17
N VAL A 737 6.23 13.07 -41.13
CA VAL A 737 6.03 14.48 -41.45
C VAL A 737 4.54 14.79 -41.41
N VAL A 738 4.17 16.01 -41.02
CA VAL A 738 2.79 16.52 -41.07
C VAL A 738 2.45 16.93 -42.50
N ASP A 739 1.31 16.44 -43.01
CA ASP A 739 0.84 16.72 -44.36
C ASP A 739 0.18 18.11 -44.52
N LYS A 740 -0.13 18.45 -45.79
CA LYS A 740 -0.79 19.72 -46.17
C LYS A 740 -2.17 19.96 -45.54
N ALA A 741 -2.82 18.91 -45.05
CA ALA A 741 -4.09 18.98 -44.36
C ALA A 741 -3.91 19.00 -42.82
N GLY A 742 -2.67 18.95 -42.33
CA GLY A 742 -2.32 19.04 -40.91
C GLY A 742 -2.28 17.69 -40.21
N ASN A 743 -2.22 16.57 -40.93
CA ASN A 743 -2.31 15.23 -40.36
C ASN A 743 -0.95 14.50 -40.40
N PHE A 744 -0.76 13.58 -39.45
CA PHE A 744 0.35 12.63 -39.45
C PHE A 744 -0.15 11.23 -39.06
N ALA A 745 0.61 10.19 -39.42
CA ALA A 745 0.24 8.81 -39.16
C ALA A 745 1.46 7.97 -38.74
N ILE A 746 1.36 7.35 -37.56
CA ILE A 746 2.38 6.47 -37.00
C ILE A 746 1.89 5.04 -37.16
N THR A 747 2.58 4.25 -37.99
CA THR A 747 2.22 2.84 -38.24
C THR A 747 3.27 1.91 -37.68
N PHE A 748 2.85 0.98 -36.82
CA PHE A 748 3.71 -0.07 -36.28
C PHE A 748 2.97 -1.41 -36.22
N THR A 749 3.67 -2.52 -36.04
CA THR A 749 3.04 -3.84 -35.87
C THR A 749 3.27 -4.32 -34.43
N PRO A 750 2.23 -4.28 -33.56
CA PRO A 750 2.33 -4.77 -32.18
C PRO A 750 2.66 -6.27 -32.17
N LYS A 751 3.66 -6.68 -31.39
CA LYS A 751 4.05 -8.09 -31.25
C LYS A 751 3.61 -8.65 -29.89
N ARG A 752 3.07 -9.87 -29.90
CA ARG A 752 2.90 -10.72 -28.71
C ARG A 752 4.28 -11.17 -28.24
N GLU A 753 4.53 -11.19 -26.93
CA GLU A 753 5.77 -11.75 -26.39
C GLU A 753 5.63 -13.26 -26.23
N SER A 754 6.62 -14.01 -26.73
CA SER A 754 6.65 -15.46 -26.64
C SER A 754 7.33 -15.91 -25.35
N SER A 755 6.57 -16.01 -24.26
CA SER A 755 7.01 -16.71 -23.04
C SER A 755 6.35 -18.10 -22.97
N GLU A 756 7.14 -19.15 -22.78
CA GLU A 756 6.67 -20.55 -22.87
C GLU A 756 5.57 -20.87 -21.84
N GLU A 757 5.64 -20.26 -20.65
CA GLU A 757 4.67 -20.45 -19.56
C GLU A 757 3.30 -19.79 -19.82
N ASN A 758 3.22 -18.78 -20.70
CA ASN A 758 1.99 -18.01 -20.93
C ASN A 758 1.33 -18.23 -22.30
N ILE A 759 1.85 -19.13 -23.14
CA ILE A 759 1.32 -19.42 -24.48
C ILE A 759 -0.21 -19.65 -24.45
N ASN A 760 -0.71 -20.29 -23.38
CA ASN A 760 -2.09 -20.74 -23.19
C ASN A 760 -3.03 -19.72 -22.49
N LYS A 761 -2.59 -18.49 -22.21
CA LYS A 761 -3.45 -17.43 -21.64
C LYS A 761 -3.64 -16.29 -22.65
N GLU A 762 -4.83 -15.70 -22.70
CA GLU A 762 -5.05 -14.47 -23.47
C GLU A 762 -4.35 -13.30 -22.77
N GLN A 763 -3.67 -12.46 -23.55
CA GLN A 763 -2.95 -11.28 -23.06
C GLN A 763 -3.37 -10.00 -23.81
N ALA A 764 -3.21 -8.86 -23.13
CA ALA A 764 -3.18 -7.54 -23.75
C ALA A 764 -2.10 -6.67 -23.10
N TYR A 765 -1.45 -5.85 -23.92
CA TYR A 765 -0.47 -4.85 -23.49
C TYR A 765 -0.99 -3.44 -23.79
N ILE A 766 -0.48 -2.47 -23.04
CA ILE A 766 -0.70 -1.04 -23.30
C ILE A 766 0.54 -0.55 -24.05
N TYR A 767 0.32 0.03 -25.23
CA TYR A 767 1.35 0.69 -26.03
C TYR A 767 1.15 2.20 -25.88
N THR A 768 2.16 2.90 -25.36
CA THR A 768 2.17 4.36 -25.30
C THR A 768 3.03 4.88 -26.44
N VAL A 769 2.42 5.66 -27.33
CA VAL A 769 3.11 6.37 -28.40
C VAL A 769 3.26 7.82 -27.96
N THR A 770 4.51 8.27 -27.84
CA THR A 770 4.87 9.66 -27.57
C THR A 770 5.43 10.24 -28.87
N ALA A 771 4.87 11.36 -29.32
CA ALA A 771 5.31 12.06 -30.53
C ALA A 771 5.69 13.49 -30.19
N THR A 772 6.84 13.90 -30.71
CA THR A 772 7.49 15.20 -30.54
C THR A 772 7.48 15.88 -31.90
N ILE A 773 6.59 16.87 -32.06
CA ILE A 773 6.32 17.54 -33.34
C ILE A 773 7.08 18.87 -33.34
N THR A 774 7.98 19.08 -34.29
CA THR A 774 8.71 20.35 -34.49
C THR A 774 8.18 21.08 -35.73
N ALA A 775 7.53 22.21 -35.50
CA ALA A 775 7.01 23.07 -36.55
C ALA A 775 8.14 23.78 -37.33
N PRO A 776 7.91 24.20 -38.59
CA PRO A 776 8.90 24.95 -39.39
C PRO A 776 9.38 26.28 -38.77
N THR A 777 8.68 26.77 -37.73
CA THR A 777 9.07 27.93 -36.91
C THR A 777 10.16 27.61 -35.87
N GLY A 778 10.55 26.35 -35.71
CA GLY A 778 11.45 25.87 -34.65
C GLY A 778 10.76 25.65 -33.30
N GLU A 779 9.43 25.65 -33.25
CA GLU A 779 8.66 25.35 -32.04
C GLU A 779 8.33 23.85 -31.95
N THR A 780 8.62 23.24 -30.80
CA THR A 780 8.40 21.80 -30.56
C THR A 780 7.30 21.59 -29.52
N VAL A 781 6.40 20.65 -29.78
CA VAL A 781 5.33 20.21 -28.87
C VAL A 781 5.34 18.70 -28.77
N GLU A 782 5.39 18.16 -27.55
CA GLU A 782 5.26 16.73 -27.28
C GLU A 782 3.83 16.38 -26.87
N GLN A 783 3.34 15.22 -27.33
CA GLN A 783 2.06 14.65 -26.92
C GLN A 783 2.15 13.12 -26.88
N SER A 784 1.38 12.46 -26.01
CA SER A 784 1.31 11.00 -25.96
C SER A 784 -0.11 10.44 -26.01
N VAL A 785 -0.25 9.21 -26.52
CA VAL A 785 -1.50 8.44 -26.52
C VAL A 785 -1.23 6.99 -26.12
N SER A 786 -2.11 6.43 -25.29
CA SER A 786 -2.08 5.01 -24.92
C SER A 786 -3.13 4.22 -25.70
N VAL A 787 -2.72 3.10 -26.29
CA VAL A 787 -3.59 2.18 -27.02
C VAL A 787 -3.39 0.76 -26.50
N GLN A 788 -4.46 0.07 -26.16
CA GLN A 788 -4.43 -1.34 -25.79
C GLN A 788 -4.42 -2.22 -27.04
N VAL A 789 -3.66 -3.31 -27.02
CA VAL A 789 -3.62 -4.33 -28.08
C VAL A 789 -3.50 -5.70 -27.44
N GLY A 790 -4.22 -6.71 -27.94
CA GLY A 790 -4.24 -8.04 -27.35
C GLY A 790 -4.37 -9.20 -28.32
N ASP A 791 -4.51 -10.41 -27.77
CA ASP A 791 -4.76 -11.65 -28.52
C ASP A 791 -6.15 -11.67 -29.18
N SER A 792 -7.08 -10.89 -28.64
CA SER A 792 -8.41 -10.62 -29.21
C SER A 792 -8.60 -9.10 -29.36
N PRO A 793 -9.16 -8.61 -30.48
CA PRO A 793 -9.50 -7.19 -30.64
C PRO A 793 -10.67 -6.73 -29.75
N TYR A 794 -11.44 -7.67 -29.20
CA TYR A 794 -12.70 -7.42 -28.49
C TYR A 794 -12.81 -8.23 -27.20
N PHE A 795 -13.60 -7.73 -26.25
CA PHE A 795 -14.08 -8.50 -25.11
C PHE A 795 -15.60 -8.34 -24.96
N ILE A 796 -16.23 -9.34 -24.33
CA ILE A 796 -17.66 -9.30 -24.01
C ILE A 796 -17.80 -8.89 -22.54
N SER A 797 -18.54 -7.83 -22.26
CA SER A 797 -19.02 -7.50 -20.92
C SER A 797 -20.38 -8.17 -20.69
N ILE A 798 -20.56 -8.90 -19.59
CA ILE A 798 -21.86 -9.45 -19.19
C ILE A 798 -22.23 -8.85 -17.83
N SER A 799 -23.36 -8.14 -17.78
CA SER A 799 -23.95 -7.61 -16.56
C SER A 799 -25.21 -8.41 -16.23
N ALA A 800 -25.22 -9.05 -15.07
CA ALA A 800 -26.35 -9.81 -14.54
C ALA A 800 -26.33 -9.77 -12.99
N PRO A 801 -27.48 -9.61 -12.32
CA PRO A 801 -27.57 -9.80 -10.87
C PRO A 801 -27.19 -11.22 -10.45
N GLN A 802 -26.52 -11.37 -9.30
CA GLN A 802 -26.19 -12.70 -8.74
C GLN A 802 -27.45 -13.54 -8.46
N TYR A 803 -28.57 -12.91 -8.12
CA TYR A 803 -29.88 -13.56 -7.95
C TYR A 803 -30.90 -12.95 -8.91
N ILE A 804 -31.52 -13.78 -9.74
CA ILE A 804 -32.55 -13.37 -10.71
C ILE A 804 -33.89 -14.02 -10.34
N ASP A 805 -34.92 -13.18 -10.12
CA ASP A 805 -36.29 -13.62 -9.90
C ASP A 805 -36.87 -14.10 -11.23
N LYS A 806 -37.25 -15.38 -11.31
CA LYS A 806 -37.72 -15.98 -12.56
C LYS A 806 -38.97 -15.33 -13.15
N TYR A 807 -39.72 -14.56 -12.36
CA TYR A 807 -40.92 -13.82 -12.80
C TYR A 807 -40.64 -12.33 -13.11
N LYS A 808 -39.43 -11.82 -12.85
CA LYS A 808 -39.05 -10.40 -13.06
C LYS A 808 -37.72 -10.24 -13.82
N SER A 809 -37.29 -11.28 -14.51
CA SER A 809 -35.99 -11.44 -15.18
C SER A 809 -35.81 -10.60 -16.44
N ALA A 810 -36.89 -10.04 -17.00
CA ALA A 810 -36.85 -9.24 -18.22
C ALA A 810 -35.91 -8.02 -18.08
N GLY A 811 -34.92 -7.90 -18.98
CA GLY A 811 -33.98 -6.78 -19.02
C GLY A 811 -32.90 -6.75 -17.92
N GLN A 812 -32.85 -7.76 -17.03
CA GLN A 812 -31.83 -7.83 -15.97
C GLN A 812 -30.46 -8.30 -16.46
N ILE A 813 -30.41 -9.02 -17.59
CA ILE A 813 -29.18 -9.45 -18.23
C ILE A 813 -28.88 -8.49 -19.40
N LYS A 814 -27.65 -8.00 -19.46
CA LYS A 814 -27.08 -7.27 -20.59
C LYS A 814 -25.77 -7.90 -20.99
N ALA A 815 -25.53 -8.03 -22.28
CA ALA A 815 -24.21 -8.36 -22.80
C ALA A 815 -23.85 -7.37 -23.91
N GLU A 816 -22.69 -6.75 -23.78
CA GLU A 816 -22.17 -5.73 -24.70
C GLU A 816 -20.76 -6.15 -25.15
N ILE A 817 -20.41 -5.82 -26.39
CA ILE A 817 -19.09 -6.11 -26.94
C ILE A 817 -18.33 -4.79 -27.02
N HIS A 818 -17.10 -4.76 -26.50
CA HIS A 818 -16.26 -3.56 -26.52
C HIS A 818 -14.90 -3.86 -27.15
N THR A 819 -14.28 -2.86 -27.76
CA THR A 819 -12.83 -2.87 -28.05
C THR A 819 -12.03 -2.79 -26.76
N LEU A 820 -10.77 -3.23 -26.79
CA LEU A 820 -9.81 -3.01 -25.69
C LEU A 820 -9.63 -1.52 -25.32
N ASN A 821 -10.01 -0.60 -26.22
CA ASN A 821 -9.97 0.85 -26.04
C ASN A 821 -11.32 1.46 -25.61
N GLY A 822 -12.26 0.64 -25.13
CA GLY A 822 -13.50 1.07 -24.47
C GLY A 822 -14.63 1.51 -25.39
N GLN A 823 -14.53 1.33 -26.71
CA GLN A 823 -15.63 1.62 -27.63
C GLN A 823 -16.59 0.42 -27.71
N THR A 824 -17.89 0.64 -27.50
CA THR A 824 -18.91 -0.38 -27.72
C THR A 824 -19.13 -0.64 -29.21
N VAL A 825 -19.22 -1.91 -29.60
CA VAL A 825 -19.26 -2.37 -30.99
C VAL A 825 -20.57 -3.11 -31.24
N GLN A 826 -21.25 -2.75 -32.33
CA GLN A 826 -22.48 -3.42 -32.78
C GLN A 826 -22.14 -4.74 -33.48
N ARG A 827 -22.09 -5.83 -32.70
CA ARG A 827 -21.83 -7.20 -33.16
C ARG A 827 -22.89 -8.14 -32.56
N ALA A 828 -23.20 -9.23 -33.28
CA ALA A 828 -24.12 -10.24 -32.76
C ALA A 828 -23.46 -11.03 -31.63
N CYS A 829 -24.21 -11.32 -30.57
CA CYS A 829 -23.71 -12.02 -29.38
C CYS A 829 -24.64 -13.19 -29.02
N ARG A 830 -24.08 -14.40 -28.95
CA ARG A 830 -24.80 -15.65 -28.68
C ARG A 830 -24.65 -16.01 -27.19
N LEU A 831 -25.71 -15.82 -26.42
CA LEU A 831 -25.76 -16.21 -25.00
C LEU A 831 -26.26 -17.64 -24.86
N VAL A 832 -25.43 -18.53 -24.34
CA VAL A 832 -25.82 -19.91 -23.99
C VAL A 832 -26.00 -20.01 -22.48
N PHE A 833 -27.14 -20.55 -22.06
CA PHE A 833 -27.51 -20.71 -20.66
C PHE A 833 -27.33 -22.17 -20.25
N TYR A 834 -26.55 -22.40 -19.19
CA TYR A 834 -26.32 -23.71 -18.60
C TYR A 834 -26.87 -23.76 -17.19
N SER A 835 -27.56 -24.84 -16.85
CA SER A 835 -27.73 -25.22 -15.44
C SER A 835 -26.44 -25.84 -14.91
N LEU A 836 -26.15 -25.64 -13.63
CA LEU A 836 -24.97 -26.19 -12.96
C LEU A 836 -25.35 -27.35 -12.05
N TYR A 837 -24.37 -28.18 -11.69
CA TYR A 837 -24.47 -29.05 -10.53
C TYR A 837 -24.32 -28.19 -9.26
N ASP A 838 -25.26 -28.28 -8.33
CA ASP A 838 -25.18 -27.59 -7.04
C ASP A 838 -24.41 -28.46 -6.02
N SER A 839 -23.67 -27.81 -5.14
CA SER A 839 -22.85 -28.43 -4.10
C SER A 839 -22.71 -27.48 -2.93
N ASP A 840 -22.92 -27.98 -1.71
CA ASP A 840 -23.01 -27.16 -0.48
C ASP A 840 -21.64 -26.55 -0.09
N GLU A 841 -20.54 -27.19 -0.48
CA GLU A 841 -19.16 -26.81 -0.12
C GLU A 841 -18.45 -25.97 -1.20
N GLU A 842 -19.02 -25.88 -2.41
CA GLU A 842 -18.37 -25.21 -3.55
C GLU A 842 -18.84 -23.76 -3.74
N SER A 843 -17.94 -22.90 -4.24
CA SER A 843 -18.29 -21.55 -4.65
C SER A 843 -19.09 -21.59 -5.95
N LEU A 844 -19.93 -20.58 -6.19
CA LEU A 844 -20.76 -20.50 -7.40
C LEU A 844 -19.93 -20.56 -8.70
N ASP A 845 -18.66 -20.13 -8.64
CA ASP A 845 -17.75 -20.08 -9.79
C ASP A 845 -17.04 -21.42 -10.07
N SER A 846 -16.85 -22.28 -9.06
CA SER A 846 -16.26 -23.62 -9.26
C SER A 846 -17.26 -24.66 -9.77
N LEU A 847 -18.58 -24.40 -9.64
CA LEU A 847 -19.62 -25.35 -10.00
C LEU A 847 -19.55 -25.76 -11.48
N LYS A 848 -19.72 -27.07 -11.71
CA LYS A 848 -19.61 -27.69 -13.03
C LYS A 848 -20.91 -27.57 -13.83
N ILE A 849 -20.78 -27.37 -15.14
CA ILE A 849 -21.91 -27.40 -16.08
C ILE A 849 -22.62 -28.76 -16.03
N LYS A 850 -23.95 -28.73 -15.93
CA LYS A 850 -24.82 -29.91 -15.92
C LYS A 850 -25.48 -30.15 -17.28
N MET A 851 -26.17 -29.15 -17.82
CA MET A 851 -26.76 -29.19 -19.16
C MET A 851 -27.09 -27.78 -19.65
N GLN A 852 -27.07 -27.57 -20.98
CA GLN A 852 -27.65 -26.39 -21.62
C GLN A 852 -29.18 -26.38 -21.42
N VAL A 853 -29.74 -25.23 -21.06
CA VAL A 853 -31.18 -25.03 -20.78
C VAL A 853 -31.84 -23.98 -21.67
N GLY A 854 -31.04 -23.16 -22.36
CA GLY A 854 -31.53 -22.13 -23.26
C GLY A 854 -30.41 -21.48 -24.05
N GLU A 855 -30.78 -20.72 -25.07
CA GLU A 855 -29.89 -19.97 -25.93
C GLU A 855 -30.60 -18.73 -26.47
N VAL A 856 -29.87 -17.63 -26.63
CA VAL A 856 -30.36 -16.35 -27.15
C VAL A 856 -29.33 -15.80 -28.13
N LEU A 857 -29.79 -15.31 -29.28
CA LEU A 857 -28.99 -14.45 -30.13
C LEU A 857 -29.40 -12.99 -29.87
N ILE A 858 -28.47 -12.20 -29.35
CA ILE A 858 -28.56 -10.74 -29.35
C ILE A 858 -28.13 -10.28 -30.74
N ALA A 859 -29.02 -9.60 -31.46
CA ALA A 859 -28.72 -9.04 -32.76
C ALA A 859 -27.81 -7.80 -32.63
N ALA A 860 -27.16 -7.39 -33.73
CA ALA A 860 -26.28 -6.22 -33.76
C ALA A 860 -27.01 -4.87 -33.61
N ASP A 861 -28.33 -4.86 -33.37
CA ASP A 861 -29.10 -3.68 -32.95
C ASP A 861 -29.43 -3.69 -31.44
N GLY A 862 -28.82 -4.61 -30.68
CA GLY A 862 -29.00 -4.80 -29.25
C GLY A 862 -30.30 -5.51 -28.84
N LYS A 863 -31.16 -5.91 -29.79
CA LYS A 863 -32.43 -6.60 -29.48
C LYS A 863 -32.19 -8.08 -29.22
N ALA A 864 -32.91 -8.60 -28.22
CA ALA A 864 -32.86 -9.98 -27.79
C ALA A 864 -34.21 -10.44 -27.24
N VAL A 865 -34.60 -11.69 -27.52
CA VAL A 865 -35.74 -12.35 -26.87
C VAL A 865 -35.18 -13.38 -25.90
N TYR A 866 -35.24 -13.07 -24.60
CA TYR A 866 -34.74 -13.95 -23.55
C TYR A 866 -35.66 -15.16 -23.33
N PRO A 867 -35.12 -16.29 -22.80
CA PRO A 867 -35.92 -17.48 -22.56
C PRO A 867 -36.91 -17.24 -21.41
N ASP A 868 -38.01 -17.99 -21.42
CA ASP A 868 -38.98 -17.96 -20.33
C ASP A 868 -38.44 -18.69 -19.09
N PHE A 869 -37.71 -17.94 -18.25
CA PHE A 869 -37.12 -18.42 -17.00
C PHE A 869 -38.15 -19.01 -16.02
N THR A 870 -39.45 -18.74 -16.16
CA THR A 870 -40.48 -19.31 -15.27
C THR A 870 -40.56 -20.84 -15.38
N LYS A 871 -40.16 -21.39 -16.53
CA LYS A 871 -40.08 -22.84 -16.80
C LYS A 871 -38.85 -23.52 -16.19
N TRP A 872 -37.86 -22.75 -15.74
CA TRP A 872 -36.60 -23.28 -15.20
C TRP A 872 -36.67 -23.49 -13.69
N GLN A 873 -35.99 -24.52 -13.21
CA GLN A 873 -35.92 -24.82 -11.78
C GLN A 873 -35.10 -23.74 -11.06
N SER A 874 -35.44 -23.45 -9.81
CA SER A 874 -34.60 -22.57 -8.98
C SER A 874 -33.28 -23.28 -8.67
N GLY A 875 -32.16 -22.56 -8.71
CA GLY A 875 -30.82 -23.17 -8.63
C GLY A 875 -29.72 -22.33 -9.30
N PRO A 876 -28.47 -22.82 -9.30
CA PRO A 876 -27.33 -22.16 -9.94
C PRO A 876 -27.29 -22.37 -11.46
N TYR A 877 -26.95 -21.30 -12.18
CA TYR A 877 -26.84 -21.24 -13.64
C TYR A 877 -25.62 -20.43 -14.07
N ARG A 878 -25.14 -20.69 -15.29
CA ARG A 878 -24.08 -19.94 -15.96
C ARG A 878 -24.57 -19.41 -17.30
N ILE A 879 -24.28 -18.15 -17.58
CA ILE A 879 -24.40 -17.57 -18.92
C ILE A 879 -23.00 -17.61 -19.51
N VAL A 880 -22.83 -18.22 -20.68
CA VAL A 880 -21.61 -18.10 -21.49
C VAL A 880 -21.98 -17.33 -22.75
N ALA A 881 -21.41 -16.14 -22.90
CA ALA A 881 -21.54 -15.33 -24.09
C ALA A 881 -20.46 -15.71 -25.10
N PHE A 882 -20.84 -15.80 -26.38
CA PHE A 882 -19.95 -16.05 -27.50
C PHE A 882 -20.18 -14.99 -28.58
N SER A 883 -19.10 -14.56 -29.23
CA SER A 883 -19.13 -13.82 -30.49
C SER A 883 -17.88 -14.20 -31.28
N ASP A 884 -17.84 -13.86 -32.56
CA ASP A 884 -16.67 -14.05 -33.40
C ASP A 884 -15.99 -12.71 -33.69
N ASP A 885 -14.66 -12.71 -33.82
CA ASP A 885 -13.89 -11.57 -34.36
C ASP A 885 -13.79 -11.63 -35.91
N GLU A 886 -13.05 -10.70 -36.54
CA GLU A 886 -12.86 -10.70 -38.02
C GLU A 886 -12.14 -11.94 -38.56
N THR A 887 -11.44 -12.69 -37.71
CA THR A 887 -10.64 -13.87 -38.08
C THR A 887 -11.40 -15.18 -37.89
N GLY A 888 -12.63 -15.12 -37.37
CA GLY A 888 -13.39 -16.29 -36.96
C GLY A 888 -12.92 -16.89 -35.63
N ARG A 889 -12.14 -16.15 -34.83
CA ARG A 889 -11.79 -16.55 -33.47
C ARG A 889 -13.00 -16.28 -32.58
N ILE A 890 -13.41 -17.31 -31.85
CA ILE A 890 -14.48 -17.21 -30.85
C ILE A 890 -13.95 -16.43 -29.64
N ILE A 891 -14.51 -15.25 -29.41
CA ILE A 891 -14.40 -14.54 -28.13
C ILE A 891 -15.49 -15.03 -27.19
N ARG A 892 -15.15 -15.22 -25.90
CA ARG A 892 -16.10 -15.69 -24.89
C ARG A 892 -15.94 -14.95 -23.57
N ASN A 893 -17.04 -14.81 -22.85
CA ASN A 893 -17.01 -14.49 -21.42
C ASN A 893 -18.12 -15.28 -20.72
N GLU A 894 -18.02 -15.48 -19.41
CA GLU A 894 -19.01 -16.19 -18.62
C GLU A 894 -19.33 -15.47 -17.31
N THR A 895 -20.55 -15.65 -16.82
CA THR A 895 -20.97 -15.18 -15.49
C THR A 895 -21.96 -16.15 -14.87
N ASN A 896 -21.91 -16.28 -13.54
CA ASN A 896 -22.76 -17.19 -12.79
C ASN A 896 -23.84 -16.43 -12.01
N PHE A 897 -25.03 -17.01 -11.95
CA PHE A 897 -26.19 -16.44 -11.29
C PHE A 897 -27.07 -17.55 -10.72
N VAL A 898 -28.01 -17.17 -9.85
CA VAL A 898 -28.93 -18.08 -9.18
C VAL A 898 -30.36 -17.67 -9.50
N LEU A 899 -31.12 -18.58 -10.14
CA LEU A 899 -32.55 -18.37 -10.35
C LEU A 899 -33.33 -18.73 -9.09
N TYR A 900 -34.30 -17.90 -8.77
CA TYR A 900 -35.18 -18.12 -7.62
C TYR A 900 -36.62 -17.68 -7.90
N SER A 901 -37.51 -17.98 -6.96
CA SER A 901 -38.86 -17.42 -6.86
C SER A 901 -39.16 -17.05 -5.41
N ASP A 902 -39.94 -15.99 -5.21
CA ASP A 902 -40.56 -15.67 -3.90
C ASP A 902 -41.46 -16.80 -3.35
N LYS A 903 -41.80 -17.80 -4.18
CA LYS A 903 -42.57 -19.01 -3.78
C LYS A 903 -41.70 -20.19 -3.35
N ASP A 904 -40.38 -20.10 -3.46
CA ASP A 904 -39.48 -21.21 -3.12
C ASP A 904 -39.51 -21.49 -1.61
N LYS A 905 -39.69 -22.76 -1.24
CA LYS A 905 -39.82 -23.16 0.17
C LYS A 905 -38.48 -23.23 0.91
N ARG A 906 -37.37 -23.32 0.17
CA ARG A 906 -35.99 -23.41 0.63
C ARG A 906 -35.11 -22.51 -0.22
N PRO A 907 -33.92 -22.07 0.27
CA PRO A 907 -32.97 -21.37 -0.56
C PRO A 907 -32.65 -22.16 -1.85
N PRO A 908 -32.45 -21.48 -2.98
CA PRO A 908 -32.22 -22.12 -4.28
C PRO A 908 -30.88 -22.87 -4.39
N ARG A 909 -29.94 -22.59 -3.48
CA ARG A 909 -28.69 -23.33 -3.24
C ARG A 909 -28.34 -23.25 -1.76
N PHE A 910 -27.33 -23.99 -1.29
CA PHE A 910 -26.87 -23.85 0.09
C PHE A 910 -26.44 -22.41 0.42
N ALA A 911 -27.00 -21.86 1.49
CA ALA A 911 -26.68 -20.53 1.99
C ALA A 911 -26.95 -20.45 3.50
N GLY A 912 -25.94 -20.04 4.28
CA GLY A 912 -26.11 -19.78 5.71
C GLY A 912 -27.16 -18.69 5.98
N LEU A 913 -27.13 -17.63 5.17
CA LEU A 913 -28.23 -16.68 4.97
C LEU A 913 -28.49 -16.49 3.48
N TRP A 914 -29.76 -16.54 3.09
CA TRP A 914 -30.22 -16.23 1.75
C TRP A 914 -31.00 -14.92 1.76
N LEU A 915 -30.55 -13.94 0.97
CA LEU A 915 -31.18 -12.63 0.78
C LEU A 915 -30.93 -12.21 -0.69
N PRO A 916 -31.87 -12.49 -1.62
CA PRO A 916 -31.64 -12.29 -3.05
C PRO A 916 -31.90 -10.84 -3.52
N ARG A 917 -32.32 -9.94 -2.63
CA ARG A 917 -32.60 -8.52 -2.91
C ARG A 917 -31.87 -7.66 -1.89
N THR A 918 -30.82 -6.96 -2.32
CA THR A 918 -29.93 -6.16 -1.45
C THR A 918 -30.11 -4.65 -1.61
N GLU A 919 -30.70 -4.20 -2.71
CA GLU A 919 -31.04 -2.79 -2.97
C GLU A 919 -32.50 -2.71 -3.41
N LEU A 920 -33.26 -1.82 -2.77
CA LEU A 920 -34.71 -1.70 -2.91
C LEU A 920 -35.11 -0.22 -2.93
N THR A 921 -36.11 0.11 -3.74
CA THR A 921 -36.69 1.46 -3.82
C THR A 921 -38.19 1.38 -3.60
N THR A 922 -38.73 2.27 -2.76
CA THR A 922 -40.15 2.30 -2.34
C THR A 922 -40.52 3.71 -1.90
N GLU A 923 -41.80 4.05 -1.92
CA GLU A 923 -42.30 5.31 -1.36
C GLU A 923 -42.55 5.21 0.15
N ALA A 924 -42.59 6.36 0.83
CA ALA A 924 -42.88 6.43 2.25
C ALA A 924 -44.32 5.93 2.55
N GLY A 925 -44.46 5.11 3.60
CA GLY A 925 -45.71 4.45 3.98
C GLY A 925 -45.96 3.08 3.31
N GLU A 926 -45.24 2.72 2.25
CA GLU A 926 -45.42 1.45 1.54
C GLU A 926 -44.90 0.24 2.34
N THR A 927 -45.31 -0.98 1.93
CA THR A 927 -44.84 -2.24 2.52
C THR A 927 -44.09 -3.08 1.50
N VAL A 928 -42.78 -3.24 1.72
CA VAL A 928 -41.86 -4.00 0.85
C VAL A 928 -41.82 -5.47 1.28
N LYS A 929 -41.87 -6.38 0.30
CA LYS A 929 -41.78 -7.83 0.53
C LYS A 929 -40.38 -8.36 0.30
N ILE A 930 -39.75 -8.83 1.37
CA ILE A 930 -38.34 -9.19 1.41
C ILE A 930 -38.22 -10.69 1.68
N PRO A 931 -37.88 -11.51 0.66
CA PRO A 931 -37.60 -12.93 0.87
C PRO A 931 -36.28 -13.09 1.63
N ILE A 932 -36.31 -13.87 2.71
CA ILE A 932 -35.13 -14.30 3.45
C ILE A 932 -35.13 -15.83 3.58
N GLY A 933 -33.97 -16.43 3.84
CA GLY A 933 -33.87 -17.87 4.10
C GLY A 933 -32.58 -18.28 4.79
N SER A 934 -32.52 -19.55 5.19
CA SER A 934 -31.29 -20.22 5.62
C SER A 934 -31.40 -21.71 5.29
N SER A 935 -30.32 -22.31 4.81
CA SER A 935 -30.21 -23.74 4.54
C SER A 935 -29.85 -24.55 5.79
N PHE A 936 -29.35 -23.88 6.85
CA PHE A 936 -29.04 -24.53 8.12
C PHE A 936 -30.31 -25.08 8.79
N LYS A 937 -30.18 -26.23 9.45
CA LYS A 937 -31.21 -26.76 10.35
C LYS A 937 -31.18 -26.02 11.69
N ASN A 938 -32.35 -25.69 12.23
CA ASN A 938 -32.53 -24.91 13.45
C ASN A 938 -31.73 -23.59 13.50
N ALA A 939 -31.62 -22.86 12.39
CA ALA A 939 -30.96 -21.57 12.32
C ALA A 939 -31.66 -20.51 13.20
N TYR A 940 -30.88 -19.74 13.95
CA TYR A 940 -31.33 -18.55 14.67
C TYR A 940 -30.89 -17.32 13.87
N VAL A 941 -31.83 -16.65 13.20
CA VAL A 941 -31.56 -15.49 12.35
C VAL A 941 -32.01 -14.21 13.06
N PHE A 942 -31.06 -13.32 13.34
CA PHE A 942 -31.32 -12.01 13.92
C PHE A 942 -31.55 -11.01 12.79
N TYR A 943 -32.78 -10.52 12.71
CA TYR A 943 -33.23 -9.47 11.80
C TYR A 943 -33.19 -8.14 12.56
N SER A 944 -32.35 -7.21 12.12
CA SER A 944 -32.20 -5.88 12.72
C SER A 944 -32.52 -4.79 11.70
N VAL A 945 -33.32 -3.79 12.09
CA VAL A 945 -33.70 -2.64 11.27
C VAL A 945 -32.96 -1.41 11.76
N TYR A 946 -32.22 -0.77 10.87
CA TYR A 946 -31.45 0.44 11.13
C TYR A 946 -31.94 1.61 10.28
N THR A 947 -32.04 2.79 10.89
CA THR A 947 -31.96 4.08 10.19
C THR A 947 -30.49 4.52 10.10
N PRO A 948 -30.16 5.65 9.44
CA PRO A 948 -28.90 6.37 9.66
C PRO A 948 -28.41 6.45 11.11
N ASP A 949 -29.33 6.79 12.02
CA ASP A 949 -29.02 7.29 13.36
C ASP A 949 -29.20 6.26 14.48
N SER A 950 -30.05 5.25 14.29
CA SER A 950 -30.39 4.29 15.35
C SER A 950 -30.79 2.90 14.86
N LEU A 951 -30.64 1.93 15.76
CA LEU A 951 -31.30 0.63 15.69
C LEU A 951 -32.76 0.81 16.11
N ILE A 952 -33.69 0.52 15.19
CA ILE A 952 -35.13 0.63 15.43
C ILE A 952 -35.65 -0.62 16.15
N GLU A 953 -35.25 -1.81 15.67
CA GLU A 953 -35.62 -3.08 16.30
C GLU A 953 -34.66 -4.21 15.91
N THR A 954 -34.51 -5.20 16.81
CA THR A 954 -33.97 -6.52 16.49
C THR A 954 -34.98 -7.61 16.85
N LYS A 955 -35.20 -8.56 15.94
CA LYS A 955 -36.09 -9.73 16.10
C LYS A 955 -35.31 -11.00 15.80
N MET A 956 -35.49 -12.04 16.62
CA MET A 956 -34.99 -13.37 16.31
C MET A 956 -36.05 -14.18 15.55
N ILE A 957 -35.64 -14.75 14.41
CA ILE A 957 -36.44 -15.59 13.53
C ILE A 957 -35.79 -16.97 13.47
N LYS A 958 -36.49 -18.01 13.94
CA LYS A 958 -36.04 -19.39 13.78
C LYS A 958 -36.39 -19.89 12.38
N LEU A 959 -35.38 -20.35 11.63
CA LEU A 959 -35.53 -21.05 10.35
C LEU A 959 -35.02 -22.49 10.47
N ASP A 960 -35.52 -23.37 9.61
CA ASP A 960 -35.10 -24.78 9.57
C ASP A 960 -35.11 -25.24 8.10
N ASN A 961 -33.97 -25.10 7.43
CA ASN A 961 -33.79 -25.27 5.98
C ASN A 961 -35.00 -24.78 5.17
N ARG A 962 -35.27 -23.47 5.22
CA ARG A 962 -36.47 -22.86 4.63
C ARG A 962 -36.32 -21.38 4.32
N CYS A 963 -37.21 -20.89 3.45
CA CYS A 963 -37.45 -19.47 3.23
C CYS A 963 -38.63 -18.93 4.04
N LYS A 964 -38.67 -17.61 4.19
CA LYS A 964 -39.76 -16.81 4.75
C LYS A 964 -39.74 -15.41 4.11
N THR A 965 -40.89 -14.89 3.73
CA THR A 965 -41.02 -13.47 3.36
C THR A 965 -41.26 -12.64 4.62
N ILE A 966 -40.57 -11.50 4.71
CA ILE A 966 -40.85 -10.44 5.68
C ILE A 966 -41.60 -9.33 4.93
N ASP A 967 -42.75 -8.93 5.48
CA ASP A 967 -43.45 -7.71 5.07
C ASP A 967 -42.90 -6.57 5.93
N PHE A 968 -42.17 -5.64 5.33
CA PHE A 968 -41.53 -4.51 6.01
C PHE A 968 -42.19 -3.20 5.57
N LYS A 969 -42.87 -2.52 6.51
CA LYS A 969 -43.42 -1.17 6.27
C LYS A 969 -42.28 -0.15 6.34
N PHE A 970 -42.09 0.60 5.26
CA PHE A 970 -41.14 1.70 5.20
C PHE A 970 -41.84 2.96 5.75
N ASP A 971 -41.45 3.38 6.95
CA ASP A 971 -42.13 4.47 7.66
C ASP A 971 -41.47 5.83 7.38
N ASP A 972 -42.28 6.89 7.29
CA ASP A 972 -41.84 8.26 7.03
C ASP A 972 -40.77 8.72 8.04
N SER A 973 -40.83 8.20 9.28
CA SER A 973 -39.85 8.45 10.34
C SER A 973 -38.43 7.93 10.07
N PHE A 974 -38.22 7.11 9.03
CA PHE A 974 -36.89 6.60 8.65
C PHE A 974 -36.04 7.58 7.83
N GLY A 975 -36.52 8.81 7.56
CA GLY A 975 -35.71 9.84 6.89
C GLY A 975 -35.27 9.47 5.47
N GLY A 976 -36.06 8.64 4.78
CA GLY A 976 -35.78 8.21 3.40
C GLY A 976 -34.75 7.09 3.23
N LEU A 977 -34.19 6.52 4.31
CA LEU A 977 -33.27 5.38 4.24
C LEU A 977 -33.44 4.40 5.41
N ALA A 978 -33.57 3.11 5.09
CA ALA A 978 -33.48 2.02 6.06
C ALA A 978 -32.49 0.94 5.60
N THR A 979 -31.82 0.29 6.55
CA THR A 979 -30.97 -0.88 6.29
C THR A 979 -31.44 -2.05 7.17
N ILE A 980 -31.77 -3.16 6.52
CA ILE A 980 -32.06 -4.43 7.19
C ILE A 980 -30.76 -5.24 7.23
N SER A 981 -30.38 -5.68 8.43
CA SER A 981 -29.20 -6.51 8.67
C SER A 981 -29.64 -7.87 9.21
N LEU A 982 -29.25 -8.93 8.53
CA LEU A 982 -29.42 -10.32 8.94
C LEU A 982 -28.11 -10.84 9.52
N LEU A 983 -28.19 -11.59 10.62
CA LEU A 983 -27.06 -12.33 11.20
C LEU A 983 -27.51 -13.73 11.61
N THR A 984 -26.65 -14.74 11.38
CA THR A 984 -26.79 -16.05 12.02
C THR A 984 -25.40 -16.60 12.34
N ILE A 985 -25.33 -17.51 13.31
CA ILE A 985 -24.08 -18.15 13.74
C ILE A 985 -24.27 -19.66 13.68
N LYS A 986 -23.26 -20.35 13.15
CA LYS A 986 -23.23 -21.81 13.01
C LYS A 986 -21.78 -22.29 13.03
N GLU A 987 -21.49 -23.28 13.88
CA GLU A 987 -20.19 -23.95 13.98
C GLU A 987 -19.02 -22.98 14.21
N GLY A 988 -19.24 -21.96 15.05
CA GLY A 988 -18.28 -20.88 15.32
C GLY A 988 -18.33 -19.74 14.31
N GLU A 989 -18.77 -19.98 13.07
CA GLU A 989 -18.81 -18.99 12.01
C GLU A 989 -20.00 -18.04 12.08
N MET A 990 -19.79 -16.79 11.67
CA MET A 990 -20.81 -15.74 11.64
C MET A 990 -21.12 -15.36 10.18
N THR A 991 -22.35 -15.65 9.73
CA THR A 991 -22.83 -15.21 8.41
C THR A 991 -23.70 -13.97 8.57
N THR A 992 -23.51 -12.98 7.69
CA THR A 992 -24.33 -11.76 7.62
C THR A 992 -24.85 -11.52 6.21
N ALA A 993 -25.96 -10.78 6.10
CA ALA A 993 -26.47 -10.28 4.83
C ALA A 993 -27.22 -8.96 5.07
N GLN A 994 -27.18 -8.01 4.14
CA GLN A 994 -27.84 -6.70 4.29
C GLN A 994 -28.68 -6.32 3.07
N ALA A 995 -29.79 -5.63 3.32
CA ALA A 995 -30.59 -4.97 2.30
C ALA A 995 -30.78 -3.49 2.64
N THR A 996 -30.54 -2.61 1.68
CA THR A 996 -30.79 -1.17 1.79
C THR A 996 -32.07 -0.81 1.05
N ILE A 997 -32.92 -0.01 1.69
CA ILE A 997 -34.22 0.43 1.21
C ILE A 997 -34.22 1.96 1.27
N ARG A 998 -34.50 2.60 0.13
CA ARG A 998 -34.44 4.07 -0.02
C ARG A 998 -35.63 4.60 -0.82
N THR A 999 -35.97 5.87 -0.64
CA THR A 999 -36.89 6.56 -1.55
C THR A 999 -36.28 6.75 -2.94
N ALA A 1000 -37.11 6.92 -3.95
CA ALA A 1000 -36.65 7.27 -5.29
C ALA A 1000 -36.04 8.68 -5.27
N ALA A 1001 -34.80 8.82 -5.75
CA ALA A 1001 -34.19 10.15 -5.87
C ALA A 1001 -34.91 10.93 -6.99
N PRO A 1002 -35.24 12.22 -6.78
CA PRO A 1002 -35.80 13.05 -7.85
C PRO A 1002 -34.78 13.22 -8.98
N ASP A 1003 -35.24 13.20 -10.23
CA ASP A 1003 -34.41 13.55 -11.37
C ASP A 1003 -34.04 15.04 -11.30
N LYS A 1004 -32.78 15.32 -10.97
CA LYS A 1004 -32.21 16.67 -10.82
C LYS A 1004 -31.52 17.17 -12.11
N LYS A 1005 -31.68 16.49 -13.25
CA LYS A 1005 -31.07 16.92 -14.50
C LYS A 1005 -31.70 18.24 -14.99
N LEU A 1006 -30.85 19.15 -15.47
CA LEU A 1006 -31.27 20.35 -16.18
C LEU A 1006 -30.99 20.20 -17.68
N ASP A 1007 -31.94 20.63 -18.50
CA ASP A 1007 -31.78 20.71 -19.94
C ASP A 1007 -31.41 22.16 -20.32
N ILE A 1008 -30.22 22.34 -20.89
CA ILE A 1008 -29.69 23.64 -21.33
C ILE A 1008 -29.76 23.69 -22.86
N LYS A 1009 -30.43 24.72 -23.41
CA LYS A 1009 -30.54 24.97 -24.85
C LYS A 1009 -29.85 26.30 -25.20
N THR A 1010 -28.95 26.28 -26.17
CA THR A 1010 -28.29 27.47 -26.71
C THR A 1010 -29.19 28.17 -27.72
N SER A 1011 -29.60 29.42 -27.43
CA SER A 1011 -30.39 30.26 -28.33
C SER A 1011 -29.50 31.17 -29.21
N SER A 1012 -28.37 31.64 -28.67
CA SER A 1012 -27.30 32.27 -29.45
C SER A 1012 -25.95 31.79 -28.93
N PHE A 1013 -25.22 31.06 -29.78
CA PHE A 1013 -23.83 30.66 -29.56
C PHE A 1013 -23.14 30.58 -30.92
N ARG A 1014 -21.88 31.02 -31.00
CA ARG A 1014 -21.04 30.95 -32.19
C ARG A 1014 -19.73 30.27 -31.83
N ASP A 1015 -19.31 29.32 -32.65
CA ASP A 1015 -18.05 28.60 -32.52
C ASP A 1015 -16.84 29.43 -33.00
N LYS A 1016 -17.08 30.49 -33.79
CA LYS A 1016 -16.05 31.38 -34.35
C LYS A 1016 -16.42 32.85 -34.16
N LEU A 1017 -15.47 33.62 -33.63
CA LEU A 1017 -15.61 35.05 -33.30
C LEU A 1017 -14.45 35.86 -33.92
N LEU A 1018 -14.63 37.17 -34.05
CA LEU A 1018 -13.56 38.08 -34.46
C LEU A 1018 -12.83 38.61 -33.21
N PRO A 1019 -11.49 38.74 -33.23
CA PRO A 1019 -10.76 39.33 -32.12
C PRO A 1019 -11.29 40.72 -31.75
N GLY A 1020 -11.64 40.92 -30.47
CA GLY A 1020 -12.18 42.19 -29.97
C GLY A 1020 -13.65 42.47 -30.30
N SER A 1021 -14.38 41.59 -30.98
CA SER A 1021 -15.83 41.78 -31.18
C SER A 1021 -16.63 41.51 -29.91
N LEU A 1022 -17.66 42.33 -29.64
CA LEU A 1022 -18.66 42.03 -28.63
C LEU A 1022 -19.57 40.90 -29.11
N GLU A 1023 -19.79 39.89 -28.27
CA GLU A 1023 -20.66 38.73 -28.55
C GLU A 1023 -21.65 38.54 -27.39
N ASN A 1024 -22.89 38.12 -27.71
CA ASN A 1024 -23.93 37.86 -26.72
C ASN A 1024 -24.39 36.40 -26.78
N TRP A 1025 -24.06 35.62 -25.75
CA TRP A 1025 -24.52 34.24 -25.61
C TRP A 1025 -25.82 34.15 -24.80
N THR A 1026 -26.81 33.46 -25.35
CA THR A 1026 -28.13 33.31 -24.75
C THR A 1026 -28.43 31.82 -24.54
N PHE A 1027 -28.78 31.46 -23.30
CA PHE A 1027 -29.12 30.09 -22.91
C PHE A 1027 -30.54 30.05 -22.32
N SER A 1028 -31.27 28.98 -22.61
CA SER A 1028 -32.54 28.64 -21.97
C SER A 1028 -32.35 27.39 -21.12
N ILE A 1029 -32.76 27.42 -19.86
CA ILE A 1029 -32.54 26.34 -18.88
C ILE A 1029 -33.90 25.87 -18.35
N THR A 1030 -34.18 24.58 -18.50
CA THR A 1030 -35.40 23.94 -18.00
C THR A 1030 -35.10 22.71 -17.16
N ASP A 1031 -36.07 22.26 -16.36
CA ASP A 1031 -36.07 20.89 -15.81
C ASP A 1031 -36.37 19.85 -16.91
N THR A 1032 -36.29 18.54 -16.59
CA THR A 1032 -36.64 17.45 -17.51
C THR A 1032 -38.13 17.34 -17.85
N LYS A 1033 -38.98 18.19 -17.25
CA LYS A 1033 -40.40 18.35 -17.58
C LYS A 1033 -40.66 19.57 -18.48
N GLY A 1034 -39.62 20.34 -18.83
CA GLY A 1034 -39.69 21.52 -19.68
C GLY A 1034 -40.05 22.82 -18.97
N ASN A 1035 -40.11 22.85 -17.63
CA ASN A 1035 -40.38 24.07 -16.87
C ASN A 1035 -39.11 24.93 -16.77
N PRO A 1036 -39.18 26.27 -16.96
CA PRO A 1036 -38.05 27.16 -16.69
C PRO A 1036 -37.59 27.07 -15.24
N VAL A 1037 -36.26 27.02 -15.03
CA VAL A 1037 -35.67 26.99 -13.68
C VAL A 1037 -34.81 28.24 -13.43
N SER A 1038 -34.81 28.71 -12.18
CA SER A 1038 -33.84 29.71 -11.73
C SER A 1038 -32.53 29.00 -11.39
N ALA A 1039 -31.43 29.40 -12.04
CA ALA A 1039 -30.13 28.77 -11.90
C ALA A 1039 -29.02 29.81 -11.79
N ARG A 1040 -27.93 29.45 -11.11
CA ARG A 1040 -26.68 30.21 -11.10
C ARG A 1040 -25.81 29.73 -12.27
N PHE A 1041 -25.34 30.66 -13.09
CA PHE A 1041 -24.47 30.37 -14.22
C PHE A 1041 -23.03 30.77 -13.89
N MET A 1042 -22.08 29.88 -14.16
CA MET A 1042 -20.65 30.10 -13.96
C MET A 1042 -19.92 29.65 -15.23
N THR A 1043 -19.03 30.51 -15.73
CA THR A 1043 -18.33 30.32 -17.00
C THR A 1043 -16.87 30.66 -16.86
N GLU A 1044 -16.02 29.86 -17.50
CA GLU A 1044 -14.61 30.17 -17.72
C GLU A 1044 -14.32 30.43 -19.19
N MET A 1045 -13.27 31.21 -19.44
CA MET A 1045 -12.73 31.44 -20.77
C MET A 1045 -11.23 31.69 -20.62
N PHE A 1046 -10.43 30.78 -21.14
CA PHE A 1046 -8.97 30.85 -21.12
C PHE A 1046 -8.41 30.37 -22.46
N ASP A 1047 -7.12 30.60 -22.66
CA ASP A 1047 -6.45 30.21 -23.90
C ASP A 1047 -6.33 28.68 -23.98
N ALA A 1048 -6.88 28.09 -25.04
CA ALA A 1048 -6.87 26.64 -25.25
C ALA A 1048 -5.44 26.05 -25.29
N SER A 1049 -4.42 26.85 -25.62
CA SER A 1049 -3.02 26.44 -25.57
C SER A 1049 -2.51 26.05 -24.19
N MET A 1050 -3.18 26.51 -23.12
CA MET A 1050 -2.84 26.10 -21.75
C MET A 1050 -3.18 24.63 -21.47
N GLN A 1051 -4.14 24.03 -22.18
CA GLN A 1051 -4.49 22.62 -22.03
C GLN A 1051 -3.35 21.66 -22.42
N ALA A 1052 -2.48 22.08 -23.35
CA ALA A 1052 -1.32 21.32 -23.78
C ALA A 1052 -0.18 21.31 -22.74
N ILE A 1053 -0.16 22.30 -21.81
CA ILE A 1053 0.86 22.40 -20.76
C ILE A 1053 0.36 21.76 -19.47
N ARG A 1054 -0.87 22.08 -19.03
CA ARG A 1054 -1.49 21.48 -17.85
C ARG A 1054 -3.00 21.43 -18.01
N THR A 1055 -3.56 20.22 -18.11
CA THR A 1055 -4.98 20.00 -18.35
C THR A 1055 -5.84 20.67 -17.27
N HIS A 1056 -6.70 21.61 -17.67
CA HIS A 1056 -7.69 22.23 -16.80
C HIS A 1056 -9.08 21.59 -17.01
N ARG A 1057 -9.75 21.24 -15.92
CA ARG A 1057 -11.14 20.78 -15.91
C ARG A 1057 -11.76 21.04 -14.53
N TRP A 1058 -12.98 21.56 -14.51
CA TRP A 1058 -13.79 21.53 -13.29
C TRP A 1058 -14.29 20.11 -13.02
N ASN A 1059 -14.30 19.72 -11.75
CA ASN A 1059 -14.90 18.47 -11.29
C ASN A 1059 -15.93 18.77 -10.20
N PHE A 1060 -17.21 18.77 -10.58
CA PHE A 1060 -18.32 18.94 -9.65
C PHE A 1060 -19.25 17.74 -9.71
N ASN A 1061 -18.88 16.68 -9.01
CA ASN A 1061 -19.73 15.52 -8.80
C ASN A 1061 -20.23 15.53 -7.34
N VAL A 1062 -21.44 16.07 -7.12
CA VAL A 1062 -22.10 15.97 -5.81
C VAL A 1062 -22.50 14.50 -5.62
N PRO A 1063 -21.91 13.77 -4.66
CA PRO A 1063 -22.23 12.36 -4.48
C PRO A 1063 -23.71 12.19 -4.13
N ALA A 1064 -24.27 11.02 -4.44
CA ALA A 1064 -25.61 10.66 -3.95
C ALA A 1064 -25.67 10.90 -2.42
N PRO A 1065 -26.76 11.49 -1.88
CA PRO A 1065 -26.85 11.84 -0.47
C PRO A 1065 -26.47 10.65 0.45
N ILE A 1066 -25.48 10.88 1.30
CA ILE A 1066 -24.94 9.88 2.23
C ILE A 1066 -25.45 10.23 3.64
N PRO A 1067 -25.83 9.26 4.49
CA PRO A 1067 -26.26 9.53 5.85
C PRO A 1067 -25.29 10.44 6.63
N SER A 1068 -25.83 11.48 7.26
CA SER A 1068 -25.06 12.51 7.98
C SER A 1068 -24.34 11.93 9.20
N LEU A 1069 -24.97 10.93 9.81
CA LEU A 1069 -24.42 9.97 10.74
C LEU A 1069 -24.60 8.58 10.13
N ARG A 1070 -23.63 7.67 10.36
CA ARG A 1070 -23.83 6.26 10.04
C ARG A 1070 -23.37 5.38 11.20
N ILE A 1071 -24.35 4.84 11.92
CA ILE A 1071 -24.11 3.72 12.83
C ILE A 1071 -23.52 2.52 12.09
N SER A 1072 -22.61 1.79 12.74
CA SER A 1072 -22.02 0.59 12.15
C SER A 1072 -23.05 -0.55 12.14
N THR A 1073 -23.69 -0.78 10.99
CA THR A 1073 -24.55 -1.97 10.77
C THR A 1073 -23.77 -3.28 10.73
N THR A 1074 -22.43 -3.21 10.68
CA THR A 1074 -21.51 -4.35 10.71
C THR A 1074 -21.36 -4.88 12.14
N PRO A 1075 -21.80 -6.12 12.44
CA PRO A 1075 -21.57 -6.76 13.73
C PRO A 1075 -20.09 -7.09 13.95
N ARG A 1076 -19.64 -7.05 15.21
CA ARG A 1076 -18.25 -7.37 15.59
C ARG A 1076 -18.19 -8.44 16.67
N THR A 1077 -17.09 -9.19 16.69
CA THR A 1077 -16.82 -10.28 17.62
C THR A 1077 -15.31 -10.56 17.68
N GLU A 1078 -14.76 -10.82 18.88
CA GLU A 1078 -13.31 -11.04 19.10
C GLU A 1078 -12.83 -12.47 18.78
N TYR A 1079 -13.71 -13.31 18.23
CA TYR A 1079 -13.52 -14.74 18.02
C TYR A 1079 -12.86 -15.07 16.67
N THR A 1080 -11.83 -14.31 16.27
CA THR A 1080 -11.41 -14.21 14.86
C THR A 1080 -9.94 -14.52 14.56
N HIS A 1081 -9.19 -15.14 15.50
CA HIS A 1081 -7.76 -15.40 15.30
C HIS A 1081 -7.36 -16.85 15.64
N ASN A 1082 -6.84 -17.56 14.62
CA ASN A 1082 -6.05 -18.78 14.82
C ASN A 1082 -4.61 -18.41 15.12
N TYR A 1083 -4.05 -18.96 16.19
CA TYR A 1083 -2.69 -18.70 16.62
C TYR A 1083 -1.79 -19.93 16.51
N SER A 1084 -0.54 -19.69 16.12
CA SER A 1084 0.47 -20.73 15.92
C SER A 1084 1.38 -20.84 17.15
N ILE A 1085 1.16 -21.89 17.96
CA ILE A 1085 2.09 -22.27 19.01
C ILE A 1085 3.30 -22.88 18.32
N ARG A 1086 4.51 -22.39 18.61
CA ARG A 1086 5.76 -22.90 18.03
C ARG A 1086 6.82 -23.06 19.11
N ILE A 1087 7.54 -24.17 19.06
CA ILE A 1087 8.75 -24.42 19.85
C ILE A 1087 9.90 -24.80 18.92
N TYR A 1088 11.08 -24.29 19.24
CA TYR A 1088 12.33 -24.60 18.57
C TYR A 1088 13.35 -25.01 19.66
N ASP A 1089 13.94 -26.19 19.56
CA ASP A 1089 15.15 -26.58 20.31
C ASP A 1089 16.31 -26.55 19.30
N PHE A 1090 16.82 -25.34 19.12
CA PHE A 1090 18.02 -25.04 18.36
C PHE A 1090 19.15 -24.76 19.34
N ALA A 1091 20.37 -25.20 19.06
CA ALA A 1091 21.53 -24.77 19.82
C ALA A 1091 21.64 -23.23 19.76
N GLU A 1092 22.00 -22.60 20.88
CA GLU A 1092 22.09 -21.14 20.98
C GLU A 1092 22.83 -20.55 19.78
N SER A 1093 22.20 -19.55 19.15
CA SER A 1093 22.78 -18.87 18.00
C SER A 1093 24.12 -18.26 18.41
N SER A 1094 25.21 -18.82 17.90
CA SER A 1094 26.54 -18.31 18.18
C SER A 1094 26.61 -16.89 17.64
N TYR A 1095 27.07 -15.94 18.45
CA TYR A 1095 27.21 -14.54 18.03
C TYR A 1095 27.97 -14.49 16.71
N CYS A 1096 27.31 -13.97 15.68
CA CYS A 1096 27.96 -13.63 14.43
C CYS A 1096 28.41 -12.17 14.57
N PRO A 1097 29.72 -11.87 14.43
CA PRO A 1097 30.16 -10.49 14.32
C PRO A 1097 29.41 -9.82 13.18
N ILE A 1098 28.74 -8.71 13.47
CA ILE A 1098 28.21 -7.84 12.44
C ILE A 1098 29.41 -7.24 11.72
N GLU A 1099 29.40 -7.22 10.39
CA GLU A 1099 30.40 -6.47 9.66
C GLU A 1099 30.10 -4.98 9.82
N SER A 1100 31.04 -4.26 10.44
CA SER A 1100 31.07 -2.81 10.30
C SER A 1100 31.53 -2.47 8.89
N SER A 1101 30.74 -1.64 8.21
CA SER A 1101 31.18 -0.89 7.04
C SER A 1101 32.23 0.16 7.45
N THR A 1102 33.03 0.57 6.49
CA THR A 1102 33.87 1.76 6.61
C THR A 1102 33.02 2.97 6.29
N GLU A 1103 32.94 3.94 7.20
CA GLU A 1103 32.10 5.14 7.05
C GLU A 1103 32.84 6.42 7.48
N PHE A 1104 32.33 7.59 7.09
CA PHE A 1104 32.84 8.86 7.61
C PHE A 1104 32.61 8.97 9.13
N LEU A 1105 33.64 9.41 9.87
CA LEU A 1105 33.60 9.45 11.33
C LEU A 1105 32.54 10.44 11.83
N ASN A 1106 31.64 9.97 12.70
CA ASN A 1106 30.46 10.68 13.21
C ASN A 1106 29.34 10.92 12.17
N PHE A 1107 29.37 10.28 10.99
CA PHE A 1107 28.34 10.45 9.95
C PHE A 1107 26.94 10.04 10.41
N GLY A 1108 26.82 9.02 11.28
CA GLY A 1108 25.57 8.63 11.93
C GLY A 1108 24.87 9.76 12.71
N LEU A 1109 25.59 10.81 13.14
CA LEU A 1109 24.97 11.99 13.76
C LEU A 1109 24.19 12.87 12.77
N LEU A 1110 24.50 12.80 11.48
CA LEU A 1110 23.73 13.49 10.43
C LEU A 1110 22.34 12.87 10.29
N TRP A 1111 22.18 11.56 10.58
CA TRP A 1111 20.95 10.78 10.45
C TRP A 1111 20.13 10.67 11.74
N TYR A 1112 19.69 11.81 12.29
CA TYR A 1112 18.78 11.82 13.43
C TYR A 1112 17.36 11.33 13.05
N GLY A 1113 17.05 10.04 13.27
CA GLY A 1113 15.66 9.52 13.21
C GLY A 1113 15.48 8.08 12.71
N LYS A 1114 16.46 7.53 11.98
CA LYS A 1114 16.56 6.11 11.65
C LYS A 1114 18.03 5.72 11.74
N ALA A 1115 18.33 4.59 12.38
CA ALA A 1115 19.61 3.93 12.11
C ALA A 1115 19.61 3.47 10.64
N ARG A 1116 20.75 3.51 9.95
CA ARG A 1116 20.94 2.66 8.76
C ARG A 1116 20.61 1.21 9.20
N PRO A 1117 19.75 0.46 8.48
CA PRO A 1117 19.75 -0.98 8.65
C PRO A 1117 21.16 -1.50 8.30
N LEU A 1118 21.70 -2.34 9.18
CA LEU A 1118 22.91 -3.15 8.95
C LEU A 1118 22.52 -4.49 8.32
#